data_AF-A0A1U7V0D9-F1
#
_entry.id   AF-A0A1U7V0D9-F1
#
_cell.length_a   1.000
_cell.length_b   1.000
_cell.length_c   1.000
_cell.angle_alpha   90.00
_cell.angle_beta   90.00
_cell.angle_gamma   90.00
#
_symmetry.space_group_name_H-M   'P 1'
#
loop_
_entity.id
_entity.type
_entity.pdbx_description
1 polymer ?
#
loop_
_entity_poly.entity_id
_entity_poly.type
_entity_poly.pdbx_seq_one_letter_code
_entity_poly.pdbx_strand_id
1 'polypeptide(L)'
;MGIGERARRGDEDAAPFHESANTTPTLCLMVDSGSRLIWSGHKDGKIRSWKMDQSNADESPFKEGLSWQAHRGSVLSMVMSSYGDIWSGSEGGNIRVWPWESVEKSLSLSPEEKHMAALLVERSFIDLRSQVTINGVCNISSSDVKCLLSDHIRAKVWAAGSASFSLWDARTRELLKVYNAEGQIENRVDMSSVQDQATEDEMNAKFVTKSKKEKSQGSSFLQRSRNAIMGAAEAVRRVATKGAGAFAEDSKKTEALVIAADGMIWSGCSNGLLVQWDGNGNRLQDFHHHPCAVLCLCIHGSRIWVGYVSGMVQMLDLEGNFLAGWVAHNGPVVKMVVGDNYLFSLATHGGIRGWSLASPGPIDNIIRPELAEKEHLYTRKENFRILVSTWNVGQGRVSQEALSAWLGSAVSDVGIVVAGLQEVEMGAGFLAMSAAKETVGLEGSAMGQWWQDAIGKALDEGSTFERVGSRQLAALLIAIWVRKSLRKHVGDLDVGAVACGLGRAIGNKGGVGLRLRVFDRIMCFVNCHLAAHLEAVNRRNADFDHIYRTMSFTRSSNLLNNAAVGVSSAAQMLRGTNAAAINSDEGKLDLAEADMVIFFGDFNYRLFGISYDEARDFVSQRSFDWLRERDQLRAEMKSGKVFQGMREAIIRFPPTYKFERGKPGLGGYDSGEKKRIPAWCDRVLYRDNRSSTTAECSLGCPVVASIIQYEGCMEVTESDHKPVRCKFDVELAHIDRSVRRQEFGNIFQNNDRIKSILEELHYIPETDVSTTQIVLQNQDTFSLKISNRSREDKVLFQLTCCGRSPAKEDGQASEYHPRGSFGFPRWLEVTPAAGIIKPDQAAEILVRHEDSQSLGDSVDGIPQSWWSEDTRDKEVILMISIKSSQSTEARTHQVHVRHSFTPDAVRVNSKNSRSNQGSSHHRSALKHVGNTSNKMKDHQNIRVP
;
A
#
# COMPACT_ATOMS: atom_id res chain seq x y z
N MET A 1 -18.39 4.23 40.69
CA MET A 1 -17.15 3.83 39.99
C MET A 1 -17.58 2.92 38.85
N GLY A 2 -17.59 3.45 37.62
CA GLY A 2 -18.19 2.80 36.45
C GLY A 2 -17.24 1.85 35.73
N ILE A 3 -17.86 0.91 35.01
CA ILE A 3 -17.32 -0.12 34.11
C ILE A 3 -15.94 0.25 33.54
N GLY A 4 -14.97 -0.64 33.79
CA GLY A 4 -13.54 -0.44 33.51
C GLY A 4 -13.24 0.17 32.16
N GLU A 5 -12.38 1.19 32.19
CA GLU A 5 -11.76 1.83 31.04
C GLU A 5 -11.10 0.78 30.15
N ARG A 6 -11.85 0.29 29.15
CA ARG A 6 -11.33 -0.60 28.11
C ARG A 6 -10.42 0.22 27.20
N ALA A 7 -9.23 -0.30 26.91
CA ALA A 7 -8.15 0.42 26.25
C ALA A 7 -8.59 1.06 24.91
N ARG A 8 -8.46 2.38 24.79
CA ARG A 8 -8.59 3.10 23.53
C ARG A 8 -7.49 2.62 22.57
N ARG A 9 -7.85 1.91 21.50
CA ARG A 9 -6.93 1.51 20.42
C ARG A 9 -7.08 2.48 19.24
N GLY A 10 -6.02 2.65 18.47
CA GLY A 10 -5.92 3.66 17.41
C GLY A 10 -5.06 4.86 17.82
N ASP A 11 -4.86 5.81 16.91
CA ASP A 11 -4.24 7.10 17.23
C ASP A 11 -5.30 8.09 17.75
N GLU A 12 -4.87 9.29 18.16
CA GLU A 12 -5.75 10.30 18.75
C GLU A 12 -6.90 10.74 17.82
N ASP A 13 -6.77 10.49 16.51
CA ASP A 13 -7.71 10.90 15.47
C ASP A 13 -8.74 9.82 15.10
N ALA A 14 -8.54 8.58 15.54
CA ALA A 14 -9.40 7.46 15.20
C ALA A 14 -10.82 7.60 15.81
N ALA A 15 -11.84 7.17 15.07
CA ALA A 15 -13.19 7.01 15.63
C ALA A 15 -13.18 6.01 16.80
N PRO A 16 -13.92 6.26 17.88
CA PRO A 16 -14.08 5.30 18.95
C PRO A 16 -14.75 4.03 18.40
N PHE A 17 -14.27 2.86 18.82
CA PHE A 17 -14.85 1.58 18.46
C PHE A 17 -14.88 0.64 19.66
N HIS A 18 -15.70 -0.40 19.55
CA HIS A 18 -15.82 -1.44 20.56
C HIS A 18 -15.65 -2.81 19.91
N GLU A 19 -14.98 -3.72 20.60
CA GLU A 19 -14.90 -5.12 20.19
C GLU A 19 -16.28 -5.76 20.35
N SER A 20 -16.83 -6.28 19.25
CA SER A 20 -18.17 -6.87 19.23
C SER A 20 -18.20 -8.29 19.83
N ALA A 21 -17.17 -9.10 19.55
CA ALA A 21 -17.07 -10.49 20.00
C ALA A 21 -15.60 -10.93 20.10
N ASN A 22 -15.29 -11.80 21.05
CA ASN A 22 -13.96 -12.39 21.19
C ASN A 22 -13.86 -13.68 20.37
N THR A 23 -13.27 -13.59 19.18
CA THR A 23 -13.08 -14.73 18.25
C THR A 23 -11.64 -14.79 17.75
N THR A 24 -11.30 -15.88 17.06
CA THR A 24 -10.04 -15.97 16.31
C THR A 24 -9.96 -14.86 15.26
N PRO A 25 -8.77 -14.36 14.89
CA PRO A 25 -8.62 -13.23 13.98
C PRO A 25 -9.45 -13.40 12.71
N THR A 26 -10.32 -12.42 12.45
CA THR A 26 -11.11 -12.35 11.22
C THR A 26 -10.21 -11.82 10.11
N LEU A 27 -10.14 -12.54 8.99
CA LEU A 27 -9.25 -12.22 7.87
C LEU A 27 -10.04 -11.69 6.67
N CYS A 28 -11.28 -12.13 6.49
CA CYS A 28 -12.19 -11.62 5.47
C CYS A 28 -13.62 -11.51 5.98
N LEU A 29 -14.38 -10.58 5.40
CA LEU A 29 -15.78 -10.32 5.70
C LEU A 29 -16.57 -10.19 4.40
N MET A 30 -17.83 -10.63 4.45
CA MET A 30 -18.78 -10.51 3.36
C MET A 30 -20.14 -10.12 3.94
N VAL A 31 -20.73 -9.07 3.39
CA VAL A 31 -22.04 -8.55 3.81
C VAL A 31 -23.12 -9.25 2.98
N ASP A 32 -24.11 -9.82 3.66
CA ASP A 32 -25.29 -10.44 3.07
C ASP A 32 -26.57 -9.70 3.53
N SER A 33 -26.81 -8.53 2.95
CA SER A 33 -28.01 -7.71 3.12
C SER A 33 -29.33 -8.44 2.88
N GLY A 34 -29.40 -9.37 1.92
CA GLY A 34 -30.61 -10.13 1.58
C GLY A 34 -31.07 -11.04 2.73
N SER A 35 -30.13 -11.76 3.34
CA SER A 35 -30.41 -12.59 4.52
C SER A 35 -30.20 -11.86 5.85
N ARG A 36 -29.81 -10.56 5.82
CA ARG A 36 -29.45 -9.74 7.01
C ARG A 36 -28.36 -10.39 7.86
N LEU A 37 -27.34 -10.96 7.19
CA LEU A 37 -26.21 -11.64 7.81
C LEU A 37 -24.88 -11.01 7.41
N ILE A 38 -23.91 -10.98 8.31
CA ILE A 38 -22.50 -10.78 7.98
C ILE A 38 -21.82 -12.14 8.05
N TRP A 39 -21.04 -12.50 7.04
CA TRP A 39 -20.21 -13.69 7.03
C TRP A 39 -18.75 -13.33 7.29
N SER A 40 -18.06 -14.09 8.13
CA SER A 40 -16.64 -13.87 8.46
C SER A 40 -15.82 -15.14 8.26
N GLY A 41 -14.67 -14.99 7.60
CA GLY A 41 -13.64 -16.02 7.48
C GLY A 41 -12.50 -15.78 8.45
N HIS A 42 -12.05 -16.82 9.13
CA HIS A 42 -11.13 -16.70 10.26
C HIS A 42 -9.83 -17.48 10.06
N LYS A 43 -8.82 -17.11 10.86
CA LYS A 43 -7.51 -17.76 10.90
C LYS A 43 -7.56 -19.24 11.30
N ASP A 44 -8.60 -19.66 12.03
CA ASP A 44 -8.81 -21.07 12.41
C ASP A 44 -9.50 -21.92 11.32
N GLY A 45 -9.70 -21.35 10.13
CA GLY A 45 -10.33 -22.04 9.01
C GLY A 45 -11.85 -22.13 9.08
N LYS A 46 -12.49 -21.47 10.04
CA LYS A 46 -13.96 -21.45 10.15
C LYS A 46 -14.57 -20.27 9.40
N ILE A 47 -15.78 -20.50 8.88
CA ILE A 47 -16.70 -19.45 8.44
C ILE A 47 -17.81 -19.33 9.48
N ARG A 48 -18.16 -18.10 9.85
CA ARG A 48 -19.20 -17.77 10.83
C ARG A 48 -20.19 -16.77 10.22
N SER A 49 -21.45 -16.81 10.66
CA SER A 49 -22.46 -15.80 10.34
C SER A 49 -22.85 -15.00 11.57
N TRP A 50 -23.21 -13.74 11.36
CA TRP A 50 -23.60 -12.79 12.39
C TRP A 50 -24.87 -12.08 11.98
N LYS A 51 -25.88 -12.04 12.84
CA LYS A 51 -27.15 -11.35 12.53
C LYS A 51 -26.99 -9.83 12.60
N MET A 52 -27.52 -9.12 11.60
CA MET A 52 -27.52 -7.64 11.55
C MET A 52 -28.63 -6.99 12.37
N ASP A 53 -29.79 -7.65 12.50
CA ASP A 53 -30.98 -7.05 13.10
C ASP A 53 -31.19 -7.52 14.54
N GLN A 54 -30.70 -6.77 15.54
CA GLN A 54 -31.16 -6.91 16.92
C GLN A 54 -31.30 -5.56 17.62
N SER A 55 -32.36 -5.43 18.41
CA SER A 55 -32.60 -4.28 19.30
C SER A 55 -31.55 -4.22 20.40
N ASN A 56 -31.11 -3.00 20.75
CA ASN A 56 -30.12 -2.64 21.79
C ASN A 56 -30.43 -3.12 23.23
N ALA A 57 -31.32 -4.10 23.43
CA ALA A 57 -31.76 -4.58 24.74
C ALA A 57 -30.89 -5.73 25.29
N ASP A 58 -30.15 -6.47 24.45
CA ASP A 58 -29.22 -7.52 24.88
C ASP A 58 -27.78 -7.00 24.98
N GLU A 59 -27.03 -7.43 26.01
CA GLU A 59 -25.66 -6.98 26.31
C GLU A 59 -24.60 -7.30 25.22
N SER A 60 -24.97 -8.01 24.14
CA SER A 60 -24.08 -8.32 23.01
C SER A 60 -24.67 -7.87 21.66
N PRO A 61 -24.07 -6.89 20.95
CA PRO A 61 -24.63 -6.34 19.71
C PRO A 61 -24.54 -7.27 18.48
N PHE A 62 -23.74 -8.34 18.53
CA PHE A 62 -23.56 -9.28 17.41
C PHE A 62 -23.71 -10.74 17.89
N LYS A 63 -24.80 -11.41 17.50
CA LYS A 63 -25.05 -12.82 17.82
C LYS A 63 -24.59 -13.73 16.69
N GLU A 64 -23.75 -14.72 17.02
CA GLU A 64 -23.33 -15.78 16.08
C GLU A 64 -24.54 -16.66 15.71
N GLY A 65 -24.73 -16.85 14.39
CA GLY A 65 -25.73 -17.74 13.81
C GLY A 65 -25.16 -19.14 13.59
N LEU A 66 -24.84 -19.42 12.33
CA LEU A 66 -24.21 -20.64 11.83
C LEU A 66 -22.68 -20.50 11.78
N SER A 67 -21.98 -21.58 12.12
CA SER A 67 -20.52 -21.67 12.15
C SER A 67 -20.07 -23.10 11.80
N TRP A 68 -19.13 -23.25 10.87
CA TRP A 68 -18.62 -24.56 10.43
C TRP A 68 -17.15 -24.51 10.05
N GLN A 69 -16.50 -25.68 9.98
CA GLN A 69 -15.11 -25.78 9.53
C GLN A 69 -15.07 -25.73 8.01
N ALA A 70 -14.60 -24.62 7.45
CA ALA A 70 -14.57 -24.41 6.01
C ALA A 70 -13.28 -24.94 5.37
N HIS A 71 -12.14 -24.74 6.03
CA HIS A 71 -10.80 -25.13 5.57
C HIS A 71 -9.96 -25.67 6.73
N ARG A 72 -8.87 -26.42 6.44
CA ARG A 72 -7.92 -26.83 7.49
C ARG A 72 -6.99 -25.69 7.93
N GLY A 73 -6.68 -24.77 7.02
CA GLY A 73 -5.90 -23.55 7.27
C GLY A 73 -6.77 -22.29 7.24
N SER A 74 -6.14 -21.13 7.26
CA SER A 74 -6.82 -19.82 7.32
C SER A 74 -7.79 -19.60 6.14
N VAL A 75 -8.96 -19.02 6.40
CA VAL A 75 -9.87 -18.51 5.35
C VAL A 75 -9.43 -17.10 4.97
N LEU A 76 -8.72 -16.96 3.86
CA LEU A 76 -8.07 -15.70 3.46
C LEU A 76 -9.02 -14.77 2.69
N SER A 77 -9.93 -15.35 1.90
CA SER A 77 -10.87 -14.58 1.08
C SER A 77 -12.21 -15.30 0.96
N MET A 78 -13.29 -14.54 0.77
CA MET A 78 -14.64 -15.06 0.60
C MET A 78 -15.52 -14.09 -0.20
N VAL A 79 -16.38 -14.62 -1.08
CA VAL A 79 -17.35 -13.86 -1.88
C VAL A 79 -18.64 -14.66 -2.09
N MET A 80 -19.73 -13.94 -2.36
CA MET A 80 -21.01 -14.50 -2.80
C MET A 80 -21.07 -14.41 -4.31
N SER A 81 -21.35 -15.51 -5.00
CA SER A 81 -21.48 -15.50 -6.46
C SER A 81 -22.81 -14.86 -6.92
N SER A 82 -22.95 -14.59 -8.22
CA SER A 82 -24.21 -14.12 -8.82
C SER A 82 -25.39 -15.07 -8.66
N TYR A 83 -25.16 -16.31 -8.21
CA TYR A 83 -26.19 -17.32 -7.97
C TYR A 83 -26.41 -17.62 -6.48
N GLY A 84 -25.73 -16.88 -5.59
CA GLY A 84 -25.88 -16.97 -4.14
C GLY A 84 -24.96 -18.00 -3.47
N ASP A 85 -24.09 -18.67 -4.23
CA ASP A 85 -23.15 -19.65 -3.65
C ASP A 85 -22.04 -18.90 -2.89
N ILE A 86 -21.64 -19.44 -1.73
CA ILE A 86 -20.52 -18.90 -0.95
C ILE A 86 -19.23 -19.54 -1.46
N TRP A 87 -18.28 -18.72 -1.93
CA TRP A 87 -16.95 -19.14 -2.37
C TRP A 87 -15.93 -18.71 -1.34
N SER A 88 -15.02 -19.59 -0.94
CA SER A 88 -13.89 -19.19 -0.08
C SER A 88 -12.56 -19.77 -0.54
N GLY A 89 -11.53 -18.95 -0.34
CA GLY A 89 -10.14 -19.25 -0.67
C GLY A 89 -9.30 -19.36 0.59
N SER A 90 -8.38 -20.33 0.60
CA SER A 90 -7.50 -20.58 1.74
C SER A 90 -6.02 -20.57 1.38
N GLU A 91 -5.19 -20.80 2.39
CA GLU A 91 -3.79 -21.20 2.24
C GLU A 91 -3.66 -22.44 1.33
N GLY A 92 -2.56 -22.51 0.58
CA GLY A 92 -2.25 -23.66 -0.29
C GLY A 92 -3.07 -23.73 -1.58
N GLY A 93 -3.76 -22.65 -1.96
CA GLY A 93 -4.49 -22.55 -3.22
C GLY A 93 -5.81 -23.33 -3.26
N ASN A 94 -6.41 -23.64 -2.10
CA ASN A 94 -7.71 -24.33 -2.08
C ASN A 94 -8.85 -23.34 -2.27
N ILE A 95 -9.80 -23.70 -3.14
CA ILE A 95 -11.03 -22.94 -3.38
C ILE A 95 -12.21 -23.90 -3.16
N ARG A 96 -13.10 -23.53 -2.25
CA ARG A 96 -14.29 -24.30 -1.93
C ARG A 96 -15.56 -23.49 -2.15
N VAL A 97 -16.61 -24.17 -2.58
CA VAL A 97 -17.93 -23.57 -2.86
C VAL A 97 -18.99 -24.25 -2.00
N TRP A 98 -19.82 -23.48 -1.32
CA TRP A 98 -21.00 -23.96 -0.60
C TRP A 98 -22.25 -23.56 -1.38
N PRO A 99 -23.01 -24.52 -1.92
CA PRO A 99 -24.27 -24.24 -2.60
C PRO A 99 -25.27 -23.57 -1.67
N TRP A 100 -25.92 -22.50 -2.13
CA TRP A 100 -26.87 -21.74 -1.31
C TRP A 100 -27.98 -22.61 -0.72
N GLU A 101 -28.48 -23.59 -1.46
CA GLU A 101 -29.58 -24.46 -1.05
C GLU A 101 -29.25 -25.22 0.25
N SER A 102 -27.97 -25.58 0.44
CA SER A 102 -27.51 -26.26 1.65
C SER A 102 -27.35 -25.29 2.83
N VAL A 103 -26.91 -24.06 2.55
CA VAL A 103 -26.77 -22.99 3.55
C VAL A 103 -28.14 -22.55 4.05
N GLU A 104 -29.08 -22.28 3.13
CA GLU A 104 -30.46 -21.89 3.42
C GLU A 104 -31.18 -22.93 4.29
N LYS A 105 -31.11 -24.22 3.89
CA LYS A 105 -31.66 -25.32 4.68
C LYS A 105 -31.09 -25.32 6.10
N SER A 106 -29.80 -25.06 6.25
CA SER A 106 -29.13 -25.05 7.56
C SER A 106 -29.46 -23.82 8.40
N LEU A 107 -29.70 -22.66 7.77
CA LEU A 107 -30.16 -21.45 8.44
C LEU A 107 -31.61 -21.57 8.94
N SER A 108 -32.42 -22.43 8.32
CA SER A 108 -33.81 -22.71 8.73
C SER A 108 -33.94 -23.63 9.95
N LEU A 109 -32.86 -24.33 10.34
CA LEU A 109 -32.87 -25.24 11.49
C LEU A 109 -32.91 -24.50 12.81
N SER A 110 -33.46 -25.15 13.84
CA SER A 110 -33.61 -24.50 15.15
C SER A 110 -32.25 -24.34 15.86
N PRO A 111 -32.14 -23.43 16.85
CA PRO A 111 -30.92 -23.29 17.64
C PRO A 111 -30.45 -24.57 18.34
N GLU A 112 -31.37 -25.48 18.66
CA GLU A 112 -31.08 -26.78 19.28
C GLU A 112 -30.42 -27.75 18.28
N GLU A 113 -30.63 -27.54 16.99
CA GLU A 113 -30.12 -28.36 15.88
C GLU A 113 -28.83 -27.80 15.26
N LYS A 114 -28.21 -26.79 15.88
CA LYS A 114 -27.01 -26.10 15.38
C LYS A 114 -25.89 -27.03 14.94
N HIS A 115 -25.67 -28.14 15.64
CA HIS A 115 -24.64 -29.11 15.26
C HIS A 115 -24.98 -29.82 13.94
N MET A 116 -26.24 -30.17 13.73
CA MET A 116 -26.70 -30.75 12.45
C MET A 116 -26.61 -29.72 11.33
N ALA A 117 -26.99 -28.46 11.60
CA ALA A 117 -26.87 -27.36 10.65
C ALA A 117 -25.42 -27.17 10.17
N ALA A 118 -24.46 -27.14 11.11
CA ALA A 118 -23.05 -27.03 10.78
C ALA A 118 -22.56 -28.22 9.95
N LEU A 119 -22.93 -29.46 10.31
CA LEU A 119 -22.54 -30.68 9.59
C LEU A 119 -23.12 -30.76 8.18
N LEU A 120 -24.36 -30.30 7.98
CA LEU A 120 -25.00 -30.26 6.67
C LEU A 120 -24.24 -29.33 5.73
N VAL A 121 -23.90 -28.12 6.18
CA VAL A 121 -23.10 -27.17 5.39
C VAL A 121 -21.69 -27.71 5.17
N GLU A 122 -21.03 -28.24 6.22
CA GLU A 122 -19.68 -28.78 6.13
C GLU A 122 -19.54 -29.94 5.15
N ARG A 123 -20.60 -30.73 4.91
CA ARG A 123 -20.58 -31.84 3.93
C ARG A 123 -21.01 -31.44 2.52
N SER A 124 -21.61 -30.27 2.35
CA SER A 124 -22.13 -29.79 1.06
C SER A 124 -21.09 -29.13 0.16
N PHE A 125 -19.86 -28.93 0.65
CA PHE A 125 -18.86 -28.18 -0.11
C PHE A 125 -18.44 -28.91 -1.38
N ILE A 126 -18.06 -28.11 -2.36
CA ILE A 126 -17.47 -28.56 -3.61
C ILE A 126 -16.02 -28.08 -3.64
N ASP A 127 -15.09 -29.01 -3.83
CA ASP A 127 -13.65 -28.74 -3.92
C ASP A 127 -13.24 -28.53 -5.37
N LEU A 128 -13.13 -27.26 -5.79
CA LEU A 128 -12.81 -26.92 -7.17
C LEU A 128 -11.39 -27.32 -7.56
N ARG A 129 -10.46 -27.37 -6.59
CA ARG A 129 -9.08 -27.79 -6.85
C ARG A 129 -9.04 -29.26 -7.29
N SER A 130 -9.83 -30.10 -6.62
CA SER A 130 -9.91 -31.52 -6.98
C SER A 130 -10.54 -31.74 -8.37
N GLN A 131 -11.53 -30.93 -8.76
CA GLN A 131 -12.17 -31.01 -10.08
C GLN A 131 -11.22 -30.70 -11.23
N VAL A 132 -10.24 -29.82 -11.03
CA VAL A 132 -9.25 -29.42 -12.05
C VAL A 132 -7.90 -30.12 -11.90
N THR A 133 -7.83 -31.15 -11.05
CA THR A 133 -6.63 -31.97 -10.88
C THR A 133 -6.79 -33.25 -11.70
N ILE A 134 -6.05 -33.35 -12.81
CA ILE A 134 -6.08 -34.51 -13.71
C ILE A 134 -4.73 -35.22 -13.59
N ASN A 135 -4.74 -36.53 -13.30
CA ASN A 135 -3.52 -37.35 -13.14
C ASN A 135 -2.51 -36.77 -12.12
N GLY A 136 -2.99 -36.12 -11.07
CA GLY A 136 -2.15 -35.50 -10.04
C GLY A 136 -1.56 -34.14 -10.41
N VAL A 137 -1.80 -33.64 -11.63
CA VAL A 137 -1.40 -32.29 -12.08
C VAL A 137 -2.59 -31.35 -11.97
N CYS A 138 -2.40 -30.25 -11.24
CA CYS A 138 -3.44 -29.26 -11.01
C CYS A 138 -3.20 -28.03 -11.89
N ASN A 139 -4.22 -27.62 -12.64
CA ASN A 139 -4.15 -26.45 -13.52
C ASN A 139 -4.12 -25.11 -12.77
N ILE A 140 -4.39 -25.10 -11.46
CA ILE A 140 -4.35 -23.90 -10.63
C ILE A 140 -3.17 -23.93 -9.65
N SER A 141 -2.68 -22.75 -9.29
CA SER A 141 -1.54 -22.60 -8.39
C SER A 141 -1.80 -23.19 -6.99
N SER A 142 -0.75 -23.70 -6.33
CA SER A 142 -0.76 -24.04 -4.90
C SER A 142 -0.47 -22.85 -3.98
N SER A 143 -0.32 -21.64 -4.54
CA SER A 143 -0.19 -20.42 -3.76
C SER A 143 -1.51 -20.02 -3.09
N ASP A 144 -1.40 -19.36 -1.95
CA ASP A 144 -2.54 -18.83 -1.18
C ASP A 144 -3.51 -17.99 -2.03
N VAL A 145 -4.81 -18.21 -1.85
CA VAL A 145 -5.88 -17.45 -2.53
C VAL A 145 -6.20 -16.19 -1.71
N LYS A 146 -5.41 -15.14 -1.93
CA LYS A 146 -5.49 -13.88 -1.18
C LYS A 146 -6.73 -13.05 -1.50
N CYS A 147 -7.21 -13.08 -2.75
CA CYS A 147 -8.37 -12.31 -3.17
C CYS A 147 -9.36 -13.17 -3.96
N LEU A 148 -10.63 -13.01 -3.64
CA LEU A 148 -11.75 -13.49 -4.44
C LEU A 148 -12.59 -12.29 -4.86
N LEU A 149 -13.10 -12.30 -6.08
CA LEU A 149 -13.96 -11.26 -6.62
C LEU A 149 -15.09 -11.91 -7.44
N SER A 150 -16.33 -11.52 -7.15
CA SER A 150 -17.49 -11.92 -7.94
C SER A 150 -17.79 -10.87 -8.99
N ASP A 151 -17.64 -11.22 -10.28
CA ASP A 151 -18.09 -10.42 -11.41
C ASP A 151 -19.59 -10.67 -11.63
N HIS A 152 -20.40 -9.80 -11.03
CA HIS A 152 -21.86 -9.86 -11.19
C HIS A 152 -22.34 -9.43 -12.57
N ILE A 153 -21.53 -8.73 -13.36
CA ILE A 153 -21.90 -8.27 -14.70
C ILE A 153 -21.94 -9.46 -15.68
N ARG A 154 -20.97 -10.38 -15.54
CA ARG A 154 -20.77 -11.52 -16.46
C ARG A 154 -20.95 -12.89 -15.81
N ALA A 155 -21.38 -12.91 -14.56
CA ALA A 155 -21.53 -14.13 -13.76
C ALA A 155 -20.25 -14.99 -13.71
N LYS A 156 -19.12 -14.37 -13.34
CA LYS A 156 -17.83 -15.07 -13.17
C LYS A 156 -17.28 -14.88 -11.76
N VAL A 157 -16.38 -15.77 -11.34
CA VAL A 157 -15.60 -15.61 -10.11
C VAL A 157 -14.12 -15.59 -10.43
N TRP A 158 -13.43 -14.58 -9.93
CA TRP A 158 -11.98 -14.42 -10.04
C TRP A 158 -11.34 -14.83 -8.72
N ALA A 159 -10.35 -15.70 -8.80
CA ALA A 159 -9.51 -16.08 -7.67
C ALA A 159 -8.05 -15.72 -7.97
N ALA A 160 -7.49 -14.84 -7.14
CA ALA A 160 -6.14 -14.33 -7.28
C ALA A 160 -5.24 -14.81 -6.13
N GLY A 161 -4.11 -15.40 -6.50
CA GLY A 161 -2.96 -15.60 -5.62
C GLY A 161 -1.92 -14.50 -5.79
N SER A 162 -0.72 -14.71 -5.24
CA SER A 162 0.33 -13.68 -5.30
C SER A 162 0.79 -13.38 -6.74
N ALA A 163 0.87 -14.38 -7.61
CA ALA A 163 1.41 -14.21 -8.98
C ALA A 163 0.54 -14.84 -10.06
N SER A 164 -0.66 -15.33 -9.72
CA SER A 164 -1.52 -16.07 -10.65
C SER A 164 -2.99 -15.79 -10.37
N PHE A 165 -3.79 -15.84 -11.43
CA PHE A 165 -5.23 -15.69 -11.39
C PHE A 165 -5.89 -16.92 -12.03
N SER A 166 -7.06 -17.28 -11.51
CA SER A 166 -7.96 -18.26 -12.12
C SER A 166 -9.35 -17.67 -12.25
N LEU A 167 -9.95 -17.85 -13.42
CA LEU A 167 -11.26 -17.33 -13.77
C LEU A 167 -12.24 -18.50 -13.90
N TRP A 168 -13.38 -18.39 -13.22
CA TRP A 168 -14.37 -19.45 -13.09
C TRP A 168 -15.74 -18.97 -13.53
N ASP A 169 -16.54 -19.87 -14.09
CA ASP A 169 -17.96 -19.63 -14.31
C ASP A 169 -18.71 -19.71 -12.97
N ALA A 170 -19.50 -18.69 -12.63
CA ALA A 170 -20.18 -18.65 -11.34
C ALA A 170 -21.34 -19.65 -11.23
N ARG A 171 -21.86 -20.16 -12.35
CA ARG A 171 -23.02 -21.05 -12.44
C ARG A 171 -22.58 -22.52 -12.51
N THR A 172 -21.76 -22.84 -13.51
CA THR A 172 -21.29 -24.21 -13.79
C THR A 172 -20.12 -24.59 -12.90
N ARG A 173 -19.39 -23.58 -12.37
CA ARG A 173 -18.16 -23.73 -11.58
C ARG A 173 -16.98 -24.28 -12.39
N GLU A 174 -17.09 -24.23 -13.71
CA GLU A 174 -16.00 -24.64 -14.61
C GLU A 174 -14.88 -23.61 -14.63
N LEU A 175 -13.64 -24.09 -14.72
CA LEU A 175 -12.46 -23.27 -14.88
C LEU A 175 -12.38 -22.76 -16.32
N LEU A 176 -12.46 -21.44 -16.49
CA LEU A 176 -12.45 -20.79 -17.80
C LEU A 176 -11.03 -20.46 -18.27
N LYS A 177 -10.18 -19.93 -17.38
CA LYS A 177 -8.84 -19.45 -17.75
C LYS A 177 -7.92 -19.39 -16.53
N VAL A 178 -6.62 -19.67 -16.72
CA VAL A 178 -5.55 -19.43 -15.73
C VAL A 178 -4.47 -18.59 -16.38
N TYR A 179 -3.99 -17.57 -15.68
CA TYR A 179 -2.97 -16.66 -16.19
C TYR A 179 -2.10 -16.12 -15.06
N ASN A 180 -0.89 -15.71 -15.39
CA ASN A 180 0.05 -15.11 -14.46
C ASN A 180 -0.25 -13.61 -14.23
N ALA A 181 0.51 -12.98 -13.34
CA ALA A 181 0.41 -11.56 -13.05
C ALA A 181 0.65 -10.68 -14.30
N GLU A 182 1.39 -11.15 -15.30
CA GLU A 182 1.63 -10.48 -16.58
C GLU A 182 0.48 -10.63 -17.58
N GLY A 183 -0.54 -11.45 -17.29
CA GLY A 183 -1.67 -11.73 -18.17
C GLY A 183 -1.41 -12.78 -19.24
N GLN A 184 -0.31 -13.52 -19.13
CA GLN A 184 0.01 -14.66 -20.01
C GLN A 184 -0.73 -15.91 -19.52
N ILE A 185 -1.30 -16.67 -20.45
CA ILE A 185 -2.04 -17.90 -20.14
C ILE A 185 -1.08 -18.98 -19.63
N GLU A 186 -1.35 -19.54 -18.46
CA GLU A 186 -0.62 -20.69 -17.94
C GLU A 186 -1.29 -21.99 -18.40
N ASN A 187 -0.76 -22.61 -19.46
CA ASN A 187 -1.11 -23.98 -19.82
C ASN A 187 -0.14 -24.94 -19.13
N ARG A 188 -0.49 -25.47 -17.96
CA ARG A 188 0.35 -26.42 -17.22
C ARG A 188 0.35 -27.86 -17.79
N VAL A 189 -0.04 -28.05 -19.06
CA VAL A 189 -0.21 -29.37 -19.69
C VAL A 189 0.92 -29.75 -20.68
N ASP A 190 1.80 -28.84 -21.09
CA ASP A 190 2.93 -29.19 -21.96
C ASP A 190 4.27 -29.17 -21.21
N MET A 191 4.69 -30.33 -20.70
CA MET A 191 6.10 -30.64 -20.42
C MET A 191 6.44 -32.03 -20.99
N SER A 192 6.43 -32.13 -22.32
CA SER A 192 7.12 -33.17 -23.08
C SER A 192 8.41 -32.61 -23.69
N SER A 193 9.33 -32.15 -22.83
CA SER A 193 10.74 -31.98 -23.20
C SER A 193 11.68 -32.07 -21.99
N VAL A 194 11.39 -32.96 -21.05
CA VAL A 194 12.37 -33.45 -20.05
C VAL A 194 13.02 -34.71 -20.62
N GLN A 195 13.69 -34.55 -21.75
CA GLN A 195 14.65 -35.51 -22.33
C GLN A 195 15.40 -34.71 -23.39
N ASP A 196 16.51 -34.10 -22.97
CA ASP A 196 17.67 -33.69 -23.78
C ASP A 196 18.38 -32.47 -23.16
N GLN A 197 18.82 -32.60 -21.90
CA GLN A 197 19.98 -31.85 -21.41
C GLN A 197 20.59 -32.52 -20.18
N ALA A 198 20.81 -33.83 -20.28
CA ALA A 198 21.56 -34.61 -19.30
C ALA A 198 22.61 -35.47 -20.02
N THR A 199 23.35 -34.88 -20.96
CA THR A 199 24.50 -35.49 -21.63
C THR A 199 25.42 -34.40 -22.17
N GLU A 200 26.07 -33.64 -21.31
CA GLU A 200 27.29 -32.90 -21.68
C GLU A 200 28.08 -32.38 -20.46
N ASP A 201 28.19 -33.18 -19.40
CA ASP A 201 29.02 -32.81 -18.22
C ASP A 201 29.75 -34.01 -17.60
N GLU A 202 30.19 -34.96 -18.43
CA GLU A 202 31.02 -36.08 -17.95
C GLU A 202 32.07 -36.55 -18.97
N MET A 203 32.82 -35.63 -19.56
CA MET A 203 34.11 -35.99 -20.15
C MET A 203 35.03 -34.78 -20.28
N ASN A 204 35.80 -34.49 -19.21
CA ASN A 204 37.17 -33.95 -19.27
C ASN A 204 37.73 -33.75 -17.86
N ALA A 205 37.89 -34.85 -17.14
CA ALA A 205 38.72 -34.91 -15.94
C ALA A 205 39.84 -35.92 -16.16
N LYS A 206 40.96 -35.48 -16.78
CA LYS A 206 42.33 -35.95 -16.54
C LYS A 206 43.31 -35.29 -17.52
N PHE A 207 44.51 -35.03 -17.00
CA PHE A 207 45.70 -34.42 -17.61
C PHE A 207 45.71 -32.88 -17.70
N VAL A 208 46.54 -32.21 -16.89
CA VAL A 208 47.94 -31.88 -17.21
C VAL A 208 48.65 -31.30 -15.97
N THR A 209 49.95 -31.58 -15.94
CA THR A 209 50.99 -31.48 -14.91
C THR A 209 51.37 -30.08 -14.40
N LYS A 210 51.88 -30.06 -13.17
CA LYS A 210 52.67 -28.98 -12.55
C LYS A 210 53.85 -28.54 -13.42
N SER A 211 54.11 -27.23 -13.47
CA SER A 211 55.45 -26.67 -13.64
C SER A 211 55.68 -25.51 -12.67
N LYS A 212 56.92 -25.42 -12.18
CA LYS A 212 57.47 -24.49 -11.17
C LYS A 212 58.14 -23.29 -11.86
N LYS A 213 58.39 -22.26 -11.03
CA LYS A 213 59.19 -21.01 -11.19
C LYS A 213 58.39 -19.81 -11.72
N GLU A 214 58.56 -18.57 -11.22
CA GLU A 214 59.74 -17.97 -10.57
C GLU A 214 59.33 -16.79 -9.66
N LYS A 215 60.14 -16.52 -8.63
CA LYS A 215 60.04 -15.32 -7.78
C LYS A 215 60.78 -14.17 -8.47
N SER A 216 60.14 -13.01 -8.62
CA SER A 216 60.82 -11.71 -8.67
C SER A 216 60.20 -10.75 -7.65
N GLN A 217 61.09 -10.10 -6.89
CA GLN A 217 60.79 -9.15 -5.83
C GLN A 217 60.40 -7.77 -6.39
N GLY A 218 59.61 -7.02 -5.60
CA GLY A 218 59.54 -5.56 -5.71
C GLY A 218 58.14 -4.98 -5.93
N SER A 219 57.20 -5.20 -5.00
CA SER A 219 56.00 -4.34 -4.96
C SER A 219 55.73 -3.89 -3.52
N SER A 220 55.81 -2.58 -3.29
CA SER A 220 55.48 -1.91 -2.03
C SER A 220 54.15 -2.40 -1.43
N PHE A 221 54.11 -2.54 -0.11
CA PHE A 221 52.94 -2.94 0.68
C PHE A 221 51.68 -2.10 0.36
N LEU A 222 51.85 -0.85 -0.06
CA LEU A 222 50.78 0.06 -0.49
C LEU A 222 50.16 -0.31 -1.86
N GLN A 223 50.90 -0.98 -2.74
CA GLN A 223 50.38 -1.43 -4.04
C GLN A 223 49.50 -2.68 -3.88
N ARG A 224 49.89 -3.58 -2.97
CA ARG A 224 49.14 -4.82 -2.67
C ARG A 224 47.83 -4.55 -1.96
N SER A 225 47.79 -3.57 -1.03
CA SER A 225 46.54 -3.15 -0.38
C SER A 225 45.58 -2.48 -1.37
N ARG A 226 46.10 -1.64 -2.29
CA ARG A 226 45.30 -1.01 -3.34
C ARG A 226 44.71 -2.01 -4.34
N ASN A 227 45.47 -3.02 -4.73
CA ASN A 227 45.02 -4.07 -5.65
C ASN A 227 44.01 -5.04 -4.99
N ALA A 228 44.18 -5.34 -3.69
CA ALA A 228 43.21 -6.14 -2.94
C ALA A 228 41.86 -5.43 -2.78
N ILE A 229 41.86 -4.11 -2.56
CA ILE A 229 40.65 -3.30 -2.44
C ILE A 229 39.93 -3.17 -3.81
N MET A 230 40.68 -3.00 -4.90
CA MET A 230 40.12 -2.98 -6.26
C MET A 230 39.48 -4.33 -6.64
N GLY A 231 40.14 -5.44 -6.31
CA GLY A 231 39.59 -6.79 -6.56
C GLY A 231 38.32 -7.08 -5.74
N ALA A 232 38.23 -6.58 -4.51
CA ALA A 232 37.02 -6.67 -3.70
C ALA A 232 35.86 -5.81 -4.28
N ALA A 233 36.15 -4.60 -4.77
CA ALA A 233 35.15 -3.74 -5.39
C ALA A 233 34.58 -4.30 -6.71
N GLU A 234 35.38 -5.08 -7.44
CA GLU A 234 34.94 -5.77 -8.66
C GLU A 234 34.14 -7.05 -8.35
N ALA A 235 34.46 -7.74 -7.26
CA ALA A 235 33.69 -8.88 -6.76
C ALA A 235 32.30 -8.45 -6.23
N VAL A 236 32.23 -7.33 -5.49
CA VAL A 236 30.97 -6.74 -5.02
C VAL A 236 30.08 -6.30 -6.19
N ARG A 237 30.68 -5.70 -7.24
CA ARG A 237 29.93 -5.35 -8.46
C ARG A 237 29.33 -6.57 -9.16
N ARG A 238 30.07 -7.69 -9.24
CA ARG A 238 29.59 -8.95 -9.82
C ARG A 238 28.45 -9.59 -9.03
N VAL A 239 28.48 -9.49 -7.70
CA VAL A 239 27.40 -9.98 -6.82
C VAL A 239 26.16 -9.10 -6.92
N ALA A 240 26.32 -7.76 -6.99
CA ALA A 240 25.21 -6.83 -7.20
C ALA A 240 24.49 -7.05 -8.55
N THR A 241 25.22 -7.38 -9.62
CA THR A 241 24.61 -7.71 -10.93
C THR A 241 23.93 -9.08 -10.97
N LYS A 242 24.31 -10.05 -10.12
CA LYS A 242 23.64 -11.35 -10.04
C LYS A 242 22.44 -11.36 -9.07
N GLY A 243 22.45 -10.51 -8.05
CA GLY A 243 21.32 -10.32 -7.12
C GLY A 243 20.13 -9.57 -7.72
N ALA A 244 20.36 -8.73 -8.74
CA ALA A 244 19.29 -7.95 -9.39
C ALA A 244 18.24 -8.81 -10.11
N GLY A 245 18.56 -10.06 -10.49
CA GLY A 245 17.62 -10.98 -11.13
C GLY A 245 16.69 -11.73 -10.17
N ALA A 246 17.13 -12.00 -8.93
CA ALA A 246 16.38 -12.80 -7.96
C ALA A 246 15.47 -11.96 -7.04
N PHE A 247 15.75 -10.66 -6.89
CA PHE A 247 14.89 -9.74 -6.13
C PHE A 247 13.83 -9.03 -6.99
N ALA A 248 13.89 -9.15 -8.33
CA ALA A 248 12.92 -8.52 -9.22
C ALA A 248 11.56 -9.23 -9.24
N GLU A 249 11.53 -10.56 -9.06
CA GLU A 249 10.29 -11.37 -9.08
C GLU A 249 9.35 -11.07 -7.91
N ASP A 250 9.87 -10.64 -6.75
CA ASP A 250 9.06 -10.39 -5.55
C ASP A 250 8.27 -9.06 -5.61
N SER A 251 8.53 -8.23 -6.61
CA SER A 251 7.99 -6.86 -6.69
C SER A 251 6.58 -6.75 -7.31
N LYS A 252 6.04 -7.77 -7.97
CA LYS A 252 4.74 -7.68 -8.68
C LYS A 252 3.62 -8.54 -8.06
N LYS A 253 3.68 -8.81 -6.75
CA LYS A 253 2.67 -9.64 -6.10
C LYS A 253 1.32 -8.92 -6.05
N THR A 254 0.25 -9.58 -6.47
CA THR A 254 -1.12 -9.03 -6.37
C THR A 254 -1.59 -9.11 -4.91
N GLU A 255 -2.06 -7.98 -4.38
CA GLU A 255 -2.50 -7.84 -2.99
C GLU A 255 -3.96 -7.36 -2.88
N ALA A 256 -4.50 -6.71 -3.91
CA ALA A 256 -5.88 -6.23 -3.93
C ALA A 256 -6.53 -6.42 -5.31
N LEU A 257 -7.85 -6.64 -5.33
CA LEU A 257 -8.64 -6.82 -6.54
C LEU A 257 -10.05 -6.20 -6.35
N VAL A 258 -10.58 -5.52 -7.37
CA VAL A 258 -11.94 -4.94 -7.36
C VAL A 258 -12.53 -4.89 -8.78
N ILE A 259 -13.86 -4.88 -8.91
CA ILE A 259 -14.57 -4.66 -10.18
C ILE A 259 -15.16 -3.24 -10.22
N ALA A 260 -14.89 -2.53 -11.31
CA ALA A 260 -15.43 -1.22 -11.60
C ALA A 260 -16.83 -1.29 -12.22
N ALA A 261 -17.57 -0.18 -12.16
CA ALA A 261 -18.94 -0.11 -12.65
C ALA A 261 -19.07 -0.30 -14.17
N ASP A 262 -18.01 0.01 -14.92
CA ASP A 262 -17.89 -0.29 -16.37
C ASP A 262 -17.56 -1.76 -16.66
N GLY A 263 -17.38 -2.56 -15.61
CA GLY A 263 -17.05 -3.97 -15.66
C GLY A 263 -15.58 -4.29 -15.93
N MET A 264 -14.68 -3.32 -15.81
CA MET A 264 -13.24 -3.58 -15.80
C MET A 264 -12.80 -4.07 -14.42
N ILE A 265 -11.81 -4.96 -14.39
CA ILE A 265 -11.20 -5.43 -13.13
C ILE A 265 -9.94 -4.62 -12.88
N TRP A 266 -9.70 -4.27 -11.61
CA TRP A 266 -8.52 -3.54 -11.18
C TRP A 266 -7.78 -4.34 -10.12
N SER A 267 -6.48 -4.55 -10.32
CA SER A 267 -5.61 -5.19 -9.33
C SER A 267 -4.51 -4.24 -8.84
N GLY A 268 -4.17 -4.33 -7.56
CA GLY A 268 -3.07 -3.60 -6.95
C GLY A 268 -1.93 -4.51 -6.50
N CYS A 269 -0.69 -4.08 -6.72
CA CYS A 269 0.51 -4.87 -6.47
C CYS A 269 1.37 -4.36 -5.29
N SER A 270 2.28 -5.22 -4.82
CA SER A 270 3.22 -4.95 -3.73
C SER A 270 4.25 -3.84 -4.01
N ASN A 271 4.48 -3.49 -5.27
CA ASN A 271 5.32 -2.34 -5.68
C ASN A 271 4.53 -1.07 -6.01
N GLY A 272 3.21 -1.03 -5.73
CA GLY A 272 2.38 0.14 -6.02
C GLY A 272 1.80 0.19 -7.44
N LEU A 273 2.13 -0.79 -8.29
CA LEU A 273 1.53 -0.93 -9.62
C LEU A 273 0.03 -1.24 -9.52
N LEU A 274 -0.76 -0.53 -10.32
CA LEU A 274 -2.17 -0.81 -10.58
C LEU A 274 -2.30 -1.35 -12.00
N VAL A 275 -3.09 -2.40 -12.17
CA VAL A 275 -3.30 -3.04 -13.47
C VAL A 275 -4.79 -3.13 -13.74
N GLN A 276 -5.20 -2.68 -14.92
CA GLN A 276 -6.56 -2.77 -15.42
C GLN A 276 -6.68 -4.00 -16.33
N TRP A 277 -7.76 -4.76 -16.15
CA TRP A 277 -8.08 -5.97 -16.89
C TRP A 277 -9.50 -5.90 -17.45
N ASP A 278 -9.73 -6.58 -18.57
CA ASP A 278 -11.10 -6.83 -19.02
C ASP A 278 -11.76 -7.97 -18.21
N GLY A 279 -13.07 -8.14 -18.37
CA GLY A 279 -13.83 -9.23 -17.72
C GLY A 279 -13.52 -10.64 -18.22
N ASN A 280 -12.56 -10.80 -19.14
CA ASN A 280 -12.11 -12.07 -19.68
C ASN A 280 -10.68 -12.43 -19.23
N GLY A 281 -10.06 -11.62 -18.38
CA GLY A 281 -8.70 -11.87 -17.89
C GLY A 281 -7.64 -11.46 -18.90
N ASN A 282 -7.89 -10.46 -19.75
CA ASN A 282 -6.86 -9.84 -20.58
C ASN A 282 -6.40 -8.55 -19.92
N ARG A 283 -5.08 -8.39 -19.81
CA ARG A 283 -4.44 -7.19 -19.28
C ARG A 283 -4.55 -6.05 -20.29
N LEU A 284 -5.01 -4.88 -19.84
CA LEU A 284 -5.26 -3.72 -20.71
C LEU A 284 -4.21 -2.63 -20.50
N GLN A 285 -4.10 -2.10 -19.27
CA GLN A 285 -3.30 -0.92 -18.96
C GLN A 285 -2.65 -1.02 -17.58
N ASP A 286 -1.52 -0.33 -17.43
CA ASP A 286 -0.69 -0.29 -16.24
C ASP A 286 -0.55 1.15 -15.73
N PHE A 287 -0.76 1.36 -14.44
CA PHE A 287 -0.68 2.68 -13.81
C PHE A 287 0.25 2.62 -12.60
N HIS A 288 1.14 3.60 -12.48
CA HIS A 288 2.10 3.68 -11.39
C HIS A 288 2.11 5.08 -10.79
N HIS A 289 1.11 5.36 -9.95
CA HIS A 289 0.92 6.67 -9.31
C HIS A 289 1.61 6.79 -7.96
N HIS A 290 2.00 5.66 -7.35
CA HIS A 290 2.57 5.63 -6.01
C HIS A 290 3.53 4.44 -5.86
N PRO A 291 4.69 4.61 -5.20
CA PRO A 291 5.74 3.57 -5.16
C PRO A 291 5.55 2.51 -4.07
N CYS A 292 4.68 2.75 -3.10
CA CYS A 292 4.43 1.79 -2.02
C CYS A 292 3.34 0.79 -2.39
N ALA A 293 3.38 -0.40 -1.78
CA ALA A 293 2.39 -1.47 -1.95
C ALA A 293 0.94 -0.99 -1.84
N VAL A 294 0.10 -1.40 -2.80
CA VAL A 294 -1.36 -1.33 -2.70
C VAL A 294 -1.82 -2.45 -1.77
N LEU A 295 -2.64 -2.14 -0.78
CA LEU A 295 -3.16 -3.13 0.17
C LEU A 295 -4.67 -3.33 0.06
N CYS A 296 -5.40 -2.31 -0.40
CA CYS A 296 -6.83 -2.44 -0.64
C CYS A 296 -7.31 -1.50 -1.74
N LEU A 297 -8.40 -1.91 -2.39
CA LEU A 297 -9.12 -1.15 -3.39
C LEU A 297 -10.59 -1.07 -2.99
N CYS A 298 -11.24 0.04 -3.31
CA CYS A 298 -12.67 0.24 -3.11
C CYS A 298 -13.23 1.06 -4.27
N ILE A 299 -14.46 0.77 -4.71
CA ILE A 299 -15.08 1.47 -5.83
C ILE A 299 -16.43 2.03 -5.39
N HIS A 300 -16.71 3.26 -5.84
CA HIS A 300 -18.01 3.88 -5.69
C HIS A 300 -18.29 4.78 -6.89
N GLY A 301 -19.42 4.56 -7.57
CA GLY A 301 -19.76 5.30 -8.78
C GLY A 301 -18.69 5.11 -9.86
N SER A 302 -18.14 6.22 -10.35
CA SER A 302 -17.04 6.26 -11.33
C SER A 302 -15.66 6.47 -10.72
N ARG A 303 -15.50 6.25 -9.41
CA ARG A 303 -14.26 6.52 -8.68
C ARG A 303 -13.66 5.25 -8.11
N ILE A 304 -12.34 5.13 -8.25
CA ILE A 304 -11.54 4.04 -7.69
C ILE A 304 -10.69 4.61 -6.57
N TRP A 305 -10.82 4.02 -5.39
CA TRP A 305 -10.09 4.40 -4.19
C TRP A 305 -9.01 3.36 -3.91
N VAL A 306 -7.78 3.83 -3.72
CA VAL A 306 -6.59 2.99 -3.55
C VAL A 306 -5.95 3.26 -2.20
N GLY A 307 -5.85 2.23 -1.36
CA GLY A 307 -5.25 2.30 -0.03
C GLY A 307 -3.86 1.66 -0.03
N TYR A 308 -2.88 2.39 0.48
CA TYR A 308 -1.46 2.02 0.42
C TYR A 308 -0.90 1.63 1.79
N VAL A 309 0.21 0.88 1.76
CA VAL A 309 0.99 0.54 2.96
C VAL A 309 1.59 1.78 3.65
N SER A 310 1.73 2.90 2.94
CA SER A 310 2.19 4.17 3.49
C SER A 310 1.16 4.87 4.39
N GLY A 311 -0.09 4.40 4.42
CA GLY A 311 -1.20 5.11 5.04
C GLY A 311 -1.89 6.14 4.13
N MET A 312 -1.43 6.27 2.88
CA MET A 312 -2.06 7.12 1.87
C MET A 312 -3.32 6.46 1.30
N VAL A 313 -4.31 7.31 0.97
CA VAL A 313 -5.44 6.97 0.10
C VAL A 313 -5.34 7.84 -1.16
N GLN A 314 -5.48 7.22 -2.33
CA GLN A 314 -5.61 7.93 -3.61
C GLN A 314 -6.97 7.64 -4.25
N MET A 315 -7.41 8.55 -5.10
CA MET A 315 -8.63 8.47 -5.88
C MET A 315 -8.30 8.62 -7.36
N LEU A 316 -8.82 7.69 -8.16
CA LEU A 316 -8.70 7.65 -9.61
C LEU A 316 -10.08 7.66 -10.26
N ASP A 317 -10.17 8.09 -11.52
CA ASP A 317 -11.33 7.82 -12.38
C ASP A 317 -11.27 6.40 -12.99
N LEU A 318 -12.27 6.03 -13.80
CA LEU A 318 -12.35 4.72 -14.45
C LEU A 318 -11.31 4.55 -15.58
N GLU A 319 -10.78 5.67 -16.07
CA GLU A 319 -9.71 5.74 -17.06
C GLU A 319 -8.31 5.64 -16.42
N GLY A 320 -8.23 5.62 -15.08
CA GLY A 320 -6.99 5.50 -14.32
C GLY A 320 -6.26 6.82 -14.09
N ASN A 321 -6.87 7.96 -14.42
CA ASN A 321 -6.29 9.26 -14.13
C ASN A 321 -6.36 9.57 -12.64
N PHE A 322 -5.29 10.17 -12.12
CA PHE A 322 -5.21 10.60 -10.74
C PHE A 322 -6.10 11.83 -10.49
N LEU A 323 -7.01 11.73 -9.52
CA LEU A 323 -7.92 12.81 -9.13
C LEU A 323 -7.43 13.52 -7.86
N ALA A 324 -7.09 12.75 -6.81
CA ALA A 324 -6.62 13.28 -5.53
C ALA A 324 -5.94 12.21 -4.67
N GLY A 325 -5.15 12.64 -3.68
CA GLY A 325 -4.56 11.75 -2.70
C GLY A 325 -4.17 12.48 -1.41
N TRP A 326 -4.23 11.76 -0.30
CA TRP A 326 -3.90 12.31 1.02
C TRP A 326 -3.45 11.22 1.99
N VAL A 327 -2.72 11.61 3.04
CA VAL A 327 -2.37 10.71 4.13
C VAL A 327 -3.60 10.47 4.99
N ALA A 328 -4.20 9.30 4.85
CA ALA A 328 -5.38 8.93 5.60
C ALA A 328 -5.04 8.50 7.02
N HIS A 329 -3.93 7.77 7.21
CA HIS A 329 -3.46 7.25 8.50
C HIS A 329 -1.94 7.35 8.62
N ASN A 330 -1.41 7.31 9.84
CA ASN A 330 0.05 7.21 10.09
C ASN A 330 0.56 5.75 10.01
N GLY A 331 -0.25 4.85 9.45
CA GLY A 331 0.09 3.44 9.25
C GLY A 331 -0.70 2.84 8.08
N PRO A 332 -0.35 1.61 7.65
CA PRO A 332 -0.91 0.97 6.45
C PRO A 332 -2.45 0.94 6.40
N VAL A 333 -3.04 1.36 5.27
CA VAL A 333 -4.49 1.28 5.03
C VAL A 333 -4.85 -0.13 4.54
N VAL A 334 -5.41 -0.94 5.42
CA VAL A 334 -5.65 -2.37 5.15
C VAL A 334 -7.03 -2.66 4.57
N LYS A 335 -8.00 -1.78 4.79
CA LYS A 335 -9.34 -1.93 4.24
C LYS A 335 -10.02 -0.58 4.06
N MET A 336 -10.83 -0.49 3.02
CA MET A 336 -11.75 0.62 2.82
C MET A 336 -13.13 0.09 2.45
N VAL A 337 -14.16 0.76 2.93
CA VAL A 337 -15.57 0.44 2.66
C VAL A 337 -16.37 1.74 2.54
N VAL A 338 -17.42 1.74 1.73
CA VAL A 338 -18.30 2.89 1.56
C VAL A 338 -19.62 2.65 2.29
N GLY A 339 -20.11 3.66 3.01
CA GLY A 339 -21.42 3.66 3.66
C GLY A 339 -21.91 5.08 3.92
N ASP A 340 -23.22 5.32 3.71
CA ASP A 340 -23.95 6.55 4.08
C ASP A 340 -23.22 7.86 3.70
N ASN A 341 -22.82 8.01 2.44
CA ASN A 341 -22.04 9.16 1.89
C ASN A 341 -20.57 9.29 2.33
N TYR A 342 -20.02 8.31 3.05
CA TYR A 342 -18.63 8.30 3.46
C TYR A 342 -17.86 7.07 2.98
N LEU A 343 -16.60 7.27 2.64
CA LEU A 343 -15.59 6.23 2.61
C LEU A 343 -15.00 6.09 4.00
N PHE A 344 -15.08 4.89 4.58
CA PHE A 344 -14.38 4.53 5.81
C PHE A 344 -13.10 3.78 5.47
N SER A 345 -12.01 4.17 6.13
CA SER A 345 -10.69 3.57 5.99
C SER A 345 -10.23 3.01 7.33
N LEU A 346 -9.67 1.80 7.31
CA LEU A 346 -9.14 1.08 8.45
C LEU A 346 -7.62 0.91 8.30
N ALA A 347 -6.87 1.24 9.36
CA ALA A 347 -5.43 1.01 9.43
C ALA A 347 -5.04 -0.15 10.35
N THR A 348 -3.81 -0.65 10.20
CA THR A 348 -3.26 -1.77 11.02
C THR A 348 -3.26 -1.50 12.52
N HIS A 349 -3.16 -0.24 12.94
CA HIS A 349 -3.24 0.15 14.36
C HIS A 349 -4.69 0.17 14.89
N GLY A 350 -5.67 -0.27 14.10
CA GLY A 350 -7.10 -0.31 14.43
C GLY A 350 -7.83 1.02 14.26
N GLY A 351 -7.16 2.06 13.74
CA GLY A 351 -7.80 3.36 13.54
C GLY A 351 -8.80 3.34 12.40
N ILE A 352 -10.01 3.87 12.64
CA ILE A 352 -11.07 4.03 11.64
C ILE A 352 -11.29 5.52 11.39
N ARG A 353 -11.29 5.93 10.11
CA ARG A 353 -11.53 7.32 9.69
C ARG A 353 -12.51 7.37 8.52
N GLY A 354 -13.43 8.34 8.54
CA GLY A 354 -14.43 8.57 7.50
C GLY A 354 -14.10 9.80 6.65
N TRP A 355 -14.32 9.68 5.35
CA TRP A 355 -14.06 10.70 4.33
C TRP A 355 -15.32 10.91 3.50
N SER A 356 -15.79 12.15 3.35
CA SER A 356 -16.98 12.40 2.53
C SER A 356 -16.71 12.03 1.08
N LEU A 357 -17.61 11.27 0.45
CA LEU A 357 -17.51 10.94 -0.98
C LEU A 357 -17.66 12.19 -1.87
N ALA A 358 -18.24 13.26 -1.34
CA ALA A 358 -18.35 14.54 -2.01
C ALA A 358 -17.02 15.31 -2.09
N SER A 359 -15.97 14.85 -1.39
CA SER A 359 -14.62 15.40 -1.44
C SER A 359 -13.68 14.48 -2.25
N PRO A 360 -12.83 15.03 -3.14
CA PRO A 360 -12.74 16.45 -3.49
C PRO A 360 -13.94 16.91 -4.32
N GLY A 361 -14.41 18.14 -4.07
CA GLY A 361 -15.54 18.74 -4.76
C GLY A 361 -15.84 20.17 -4.32
N PRO A 362 -16.99 20.74 -4.73
CA PRO A 362 -17.37 22.12 -4.41
C PRO A 362 -17.43 22.42 -2.92
N ILE A 363 -17.75 21.41 -2.09
CA ILE A 363 -17.79 21.52 -0.63
C ILE A 363 -16.41 21.92 -0.06
N ASP A 364 -15.31 21.44 -0.64
CA ASP A 364 -13.96 21.78 -0.17
C ASP A 364 -13.63 23.27 -0.36
N ASN A 365 -14.22 23.91 -1.37
CA ASN A 365 -14.05 25.35 -1.62
C ASN A 365 -14.75 26.22 -0.57
N ILE A 366 -15.67 25.64 0.21
CA ILE A 366 -16.35 26.30 1.33
C ILE A 366 -15.61 25.97 2.64
N ILE A 367 -15.31 24.70 2.87
CA ILE A 367 -14.69 24.24 4.13
C ILE A 367 -13.27 24.80 4.32
N ARG A 368 -12.45 24.82 3.26
CA ARG A 368 -11.06 25.28 3.37
C ARG A 368 -10.94 26.72 3.88
N PRO A 369 -11.59 27.73 3.27
CA PRO A 369 -11.51 29.10 3.78
C PRO A 369 -12.11 29.24 5.18
N GLU A 370 -13.26 28.62 5.47
CA GLU A 370 -13.86 28.71 6.81
C GLU A 370 -13.00 28.09 7.91
N LEU A 371 -12.32 26.98 7.62
CA LEU A 371 -11.34 26.42 8.54
C LEU A 371 -10.12 27.33 8.70
N ALA A 372 -9.63 27.94 7.61
CA ALA A 372 -8.48 28.84 7.66
C ALA A 372 -8.77 30.08 8.53
N GLU A 373 -9.98 30.64 8.50
CA GLU A 373 -10.39 31.74 9.39
C GLU A 373 -10.36 31.32 10.88
N LYS A 374 -10.62 30.04 11.15
CA LYS A 374 -10.62 29.43 12.48
C LYS A 374 -9.27 28.82 12.88
N GLU A 375 -8.22 29.02 12.09
CA GLU A 375 -6.92 28.37 12.28
C GLU A 375 -6.32 28.61 13.68
N HIS A 376 -6.52 29.80 14.22
CA HIS A 376 -6.07 30.18 15.56
C HIS A 376 -6.70 29.32 16.69
N LEU A 377 -7.90 28.76 16.49
CA LEU A 377 -8.59 27.93 17.50
C LEU A 377 -7.90 26.57 17.69
N TYR A 378 -7.35 26.01 16.61
CA TYR A 378 -6.73 24.70 16.61
C TYR A 378 -5.21 24.74 16.41
N THR A 379 -4.59 25.92 16.38
CA THR A 379 -3.14 26.03 16.41
C THR A 379 -2.63 25.84 17.84
N ARG A 380 -1.58 25.04 18.00
CA ARG A 380 -0.84 24.86 19.25
C ARG A 380 0.61 25.20 19.03
N LYS A 381 1.24 25.80 20.03
CA LYS A 381 2.67 26.07 20.06
C LYS A 381 3.29 25.28 21.19
N GLU A 382 4.30 24.50 20.86
CA GLU A 382 5.05 23.67 21.77
C GLU A 382 6.50 24.17 21.81
N ASN A 383 7.12 24.10 22.98
CA ASN A 383 8.54 24.38 23.14
C ASN A 383 9.23 23.17 23.77
N PHE A 384 10.32 22.73 23.14
CA PHE A 384 11.19 21.70 23.71
C PHE A 384 12.63 21.92 23.27
N ARG A 385 13.54 21.26 23.99
CA ARG A 385 14.98 21.33 23.71
C ARG A 385 15.49 20.09 23.02
N ILE A 386 16.40 20.28 22.08
CA ILE A 386 17.14 19.21 21.39
C ILE A 386 18.63 19.34 21.72
N LEU A 387 19.26 18.27 22.18
CA LEU A 387 20.71 18.19 22.29
C LEU A 387 21.26 17.36 21.13
N VAL A 388 22.08 17.99 20.30
CA VAL A 388 22.81 17.30 19.22
C VAL A 388 24.28 17.22 19.61
N SER A 389 24.83 16.02 19.62
CA SER A 389 26.22 15.77 19.97
C SER A 389 26.95 14.99 18.90
N THR A 390 28.21 15.35 18.65
CA THR A 390 29.10 14.66 17.72
C THR A 390 30.41 14.28 18.39
N TRP A 391 30.95 13.11 18.07
CA TRP A 391 32.28 12.71 18.48
C TRP A 391 32.96 11.74 17.51
N ASN A 392 34.11 12.14 16.97
CA ASN A 392 35.03 11.18 16.34
C ASN A 392 35.76 10.41 17.46
N VAL A 393 35.37 9.15 17.66
CA VAL A 393 35.83 8.32 18.80
C VAL A 393 37.16 7.62 18.54
N GLY A 394 37.67 7.69 17.31
CA GLY A 394 38.98 7.17 16.93
C GLY A 394 39.21 5.71 17.32
N GLN A 395 38.22 4.82 17.12
CA GLN A 395 38.32 3.37 17.33
C GLN A 395 38.54 2.94 18.79
N GLY A 396 37.81 3.54 19.73
CA GLY A 396 37.92 3.25 21.15
C GLY A 396 36.59 3.08 21.86
N ARG A 397 36.64 2.51 23.06
CA ARG A 397 35.59 2.60 24.08
C ARG A 397 35.89 3.79 25.00
N VAL A 398 34.87 4.26 25.69
CA VAL A 398 34.94 5.40 26.61
C VAL A 398 34.68 5.00 28.05
N SER A 399 35.24 5.75 28.99
CA SER A 399 34.99 5.65 30.43
C SER A 399 33.59 6.20 30.81
N GLN A 400 33.07 5.80 31.98
CA GLN A 400 31.79 6.33 32.46
C GLN A 400 31.91 7.82 32.81
N GLU A 401 33.08 8.24 33.27
CA GLU A 401 33.42 9.62 33.63
C GLU A 401 33.37 10.52 32.40
N ALA A 402 33.93 10.08 31.27
CA ALA A 402 33.89 10.83 30.02
C ALA A 402 32.48 10.88 29.40
N LEU A 403 31.69 9.80 29.49
CA LEU A 403 30.28 9.84 29.11
C LEU A 403 29.50 10.85 29.96
N SER A 404 29.77 10.89 31.26
CA SER A 404 29.14 11.83 32.19
C SER A 404 29.58 13.28 31.93
N ALA A 405 30.85 13.51 31.58
CA ALA A 405 31.33 14.83 31.17
C ALA A 405 30.70 15.30 29.85
N TRP A 406 30.51 14.37 28.90
CA TRP A 406 29.94 14.66 27.59
C TRP A 406 28.43 14.95 27.66
N LEU A 407 27.65 14.03 28.25
CA LEU A 407 26.19 14.06 28.23
C LEU A 407 25.54 14.41 29.58
N GLY A 408 26.17 14.09 30.70
CA GLY A 408 25.60 14.06 32.07
C GLY A 408 24.49 15.07 32.38
N SER A 409 24.81 16.21 32.99
CA SER A 409 23.78 17.22 33.33
C SER A 409 23.21 17.94 32.10
N ALA A 410 23.85 17.82 30.94
CA ALA A 410 23.47 18.52 29.72
C ALA A 410 22.13 18.06 29.14
N VAL A 411 21.66 16.87 29.51
CA VAL A 411 20.37 16.29 29.04
C VAL A 411 19.20 16.48 30.00
N SER A 412 19.42 17.08 31.17
CA SER A 412 18.41 17.18 32.25
C SER A 412 17.10 17.86 31.82
N ASP A 413 17.21 18.88 30.98
CA ASP A 413 16.14 19.73 30.45
C ASP A 413 15.79 19.44 28.98
N VAL A 414 16.29 18.33 28.43
CA VAL A 414 16.23 18.03 27.00
C VAL A 414 15.10 17.04 26.69
N GLY A 415 14.33 17.32 25.62
CA GLY A 415 13.29 16.43 25.11
C GLY A 415 13.80 15.39 24.12
N ILE A 416 14.78 15.75 23.29
CA ILE A 416 15.36 14.87 22.26
C ILE A 416 16.89 14.95 22.32
N VAL A 417 17.56 13.80 22.41
CA VAL A 417 19.02 13.68 22.34
C VAL A 417 19.39 12.96 21.05
N VAL A 418 20.31 13.55 20.28
CA VAL A 418 20.83 13.00 19.02
C VAL A 418 22.34 12.88 19.15
N ALA A 419 22.86 11.65 19.06
CA ALA A 419 24.30 11.40 19.12
C ALA A 419 24.81 10.86 17.78
N GLY A 420 25.88 11.46 17.27
CA GLY A 420 26.56 11.07 16.05
C GLY A 420 28.02 10.74 16.32
N LEU A 421 28.43 9.52 15.98
CA LEU A 421 29.81 9.07 16.15
C LEU A 421 30.48 8.84 14.80
N GLN A 422 31.78 9.12 14.75
CA GLN A 422 32.65 8.79 13.61
C GLN A 422 33.83 7.96 14.08
N GLU A 423 34.39 7.13 13.19
CA GLU A 423 35.46 6.18 13.50
C GLU A 423 35.12 5.21 14.64
N VAL A 424 33.85 4.80 14.73
CA VAL A 424 33.40 3.80 15.71
C VAL A 424 34.22 2.52 15.60
N GLU A 425 34.48 2.09 14.36
CA GLU A 425 35.31 0.94 14.05
C GLU A 425 35.97 1.18 12.70
N MET A 426 37.29 1.02 12.63
CA MET A 426 38.04 1.19 11.39
C MET A 426 38.98 0.00 11.22
N GLY A 427 39.13 -0.43 9.97
CA GLY A 427 39.99 -1.54 9.60
C GLY A 427 39.61 -2.00 8.20
N ALA A 428 40.60 -2.25 7.33
CA ALA A 428 40.31 -2.58 5.94
C ALA A 428 39.41 -3.83 5.80
N GLY A 429 39.61 -4.84 6.64
CA GLY A 429 38.77 -6.04 6.68
C GLY A 429 37.34 -5.76 7.16
N PHE A 430 37.17 -4.95 8.20
CA PHE A 430 35.86 -4.55 8.71
C PHE A 430 35.10 -3.73 7.66
N LEU A 431 35.73 -2.72 7.06
CA LEU A 431 35.08 -1.85 6.07
C LEU A 431 34.61 -2.63 4.83
N ALA A 432 35.40 -3.61 4.38
CA ALA A 432 35.00 -4.51 3.30
C ALA A 432 33.80 -5.38 3.71
N MET A 433 33.80 -5.92 4.93
CA MET A 433 32.69 -6.72 5.47
C MET A 433 31.41 -5.88 5.61
N SER A 434 31.50 -4.65 6.12
CA SER A 434 30.36 -3.74 6.24
C SER A 434 29.77 -3.39 4.88
N ALA A 435 30.61 -3.12 3.87
CA ALA A 435 30.13 -2.87 2.52
C ALA A 435 29.39 -4.08 1.92
N ALA A 436 29.88 -5.30 2.18
CA ALA A 436 29.19 -6.52 1.76
C ALA A 436 27.86 -6.72 2.50
N LYS A 437 27.83 -6.50 3.83
CA LYS A 437 26.61 -6.59 4.64
C LYS A 437 25.53 -5.60 4.18
N GLU A 438 25.92 -4.39 3.81
CA GLU A 438 25.02 -3.36 3.30
C GLU A 438 24.28 -3.83 2.02
N THR A 439 24.97 -4.56 1.13
CA THR A 439 24.34 -5.07 -0.11
C THR A 439 23.31 -6.17 0.12
N VAL A 440 23.29 -6.79 1.31
CA VAL A 440 22.34 -7.84 1.70
C VAL A 440 21.39 -7.37 2.80
N GLY A 441 21.36 -6.07 3.11
CA GLY A 441 20.46 -5.49 4.12
C GLY A 441 20.79 -5.83 5.58
N LEU A 442 22.03 -6.22 5.86
CA LEU A 442 22.51 -6.43 7.23
C LEU A 442 23.27 -5.19 7.72
N GLU A 443 22.96 -4.71 8.92
CA GLU A 443 23.52 -3.46 9.46
C GLU A 443 24.16 -3.63 10.84
N GLY A 444 24.99 -2.66 11.24
CA GLY A 444 25.55 -2.56 12.60
C GLY A 444 26.88 -3.30 12.85
N SER A 445 27.50 -2.98 13.99
CA SER A 445 28.66 -3.70 14.53
C SER A 445 28.59 -3.88 16.05
N ALA A 446 29.37 -4.82 16.59
CA ALA A 446 29.42 -5.05 18.04
C ALA A 446 29.91 -3.80 18.80
N MET A 447 30.83 -3.03 18.21
CA MET A 447 31.28 -1.77 18.79
C MET A 447 30.20 -0.69 18.70
N GLY A 448 29.49 -0.60 17.57
CA GLY A 448 28.36 0.32 17.42
C GLY A 448 27.22 0.01 18.40
N GLN A 449 26.95 -1.26 18.66
CA GLN A 449 25.94 -1.70 19.64
C GLN A 449 26.39 -1.37 21.07
N TRP A 450 27.67 -1.60 21.40
CA TRP A 450 28.23 -1.20 22.70
C TRP A 450 28.09 0.31 22.95
N TRP A 451 28.37 1.15 21.95
CA TRP A 451 28.22 2.61 22.06
C TRP A 451 26.76 3.02 22.28
N GLN A 452 25.82 2.42 21.56
CA GLN A 452 24.39 2.68 21.74
C GLN A 452 23.94 2.34 23.16
N ASP A 453 24.40 1.22 23.71
CA ASP A 453 24.03 0.80 25.06
C ASP A 453 24.72 1.63 26.14
N ALA A 454 25.98 2.01 25.94
CA ALA A 454 26.71 2.88 26.86
C ALA A 454 26.09 4.28 26.95
N ILE A 455 25.71 4.86 25.80
CA ILE A 455 24.98 6.14 25.75
C ILE A 455 23.58 5.96 26.35
N GLY A 456 22.85 4.90 25.98
CA GLY A 456 21.54 4.60 26.54
C GLY A 456 21.55 4.52 28.07
N LYS A 457 22.55 3.83 28.64
CA LYS A 457 22.75 3.77 30.09
C LYS A 457 23.04 5.15 30.70
N ALA A 458 23.86 5.98 30.05
CA ALA A 458 24.14 7.34 30.52
C ALA A 458 22.92 8.28 30.44
N LEU A 459 21.91 7.93 29.65
CA LEU A 459 20.64 8.66 29.51
C LEU A 459 19.51 8.05 30.35
N ASP A 460 19.81 7.08 31.21
CA ASP A 460 18.80 6.32 31.97
C ASP A 460 17.70 5.75 31.05
N GLU A 461 18.12 5.09 29.96
CA GLU A 461 17.23 4.48 28.98
C GLU A 461 16.26 3.48 29.65
N GLY A 462 14.97 3.59 29.28
CA GLY A 462 13.90 2.81 29.85
C GLY A 462 13.23 3.46 31.07
N SER A 463 13.86 4.43 31.75
CA SER A 463 13.22 5.22 32.82
C SER A 463 12.90 6.64 32.35
N THR A 464 13.90 7.39 31.87
CA THR A 464 13.76 8.81 31.47
C THR A 464 13.63 8.97 29.95
N PHE A 465 14.49 8.27 29.21
CA PHE A 465 14.55 8.32 27.75
C PHE A 465 14.23 6.95 27.13
N GLU A 466 13.80 6.98 25.88
CA GLU A 466 13.65 5.80 25.03
C GLU A 466 14.45 5.99 23.75
N ARG A 467 15.23 4.98 23.38
CA ARG A 467 15.93 4.96 22.08
C ARG A 467 14.91 4.71 20.98
N VAL A 468 14.67 5.72 20.16
CA VAL A 468 13.64 5.62 19.11
C VAL A 468 14.22 5.10 17.80
N GLY A 469 15.49 5.35 17.51
CA GLY A 469 16.11 4.98 16.25
C GLY A 469 17.63 5.07 16.22
N SER A 470 18.25 4.29 15.34
CA SER A 470 19.67 4.38 15.03
C SER A 470 19.98 3.93 13.61
N ARG A 471 21.12 4.38 13.07
CA ARG A 471 21.63 3.96 11.76
C ARG A 471 23.14 3.90 11.78
N GLN A 472 23.72 2.82 11.26
CA GLN A 472 25.18 2.65 11.18
C GLN A 472 25.62 2.32 9.76
N LEU A 473 26.47 3.17 9.17
CA LEU A 473 27.16 2.92 7.91
C LEU A 473 28.66 2.76 8.23
N ALA A 474 29.08 1.51 8.34
CA ALA A 474 30.45 1.12 8.71
C ALA A 474 30.97 1.89 9.94
N ALA A 475 31.79 2.93 9.73
CA ALA A 475 32.43 3.71 10.79
C ALA A 475 31.60 4.89 11.31
N LEU A 476 30.46 5.21 10.68
CA LEU A 476 29.53 6.25 11.11
C LEU A 476 28.35 5.63 11.83
N LEU A 477 27.95 6.22 12.94
CA LEU A 477 26.77 5.83 13.71
C LEU A 477 25.97 7.09 14.07
N ILE A 478 24.65 7.04 13.95
CA ILE A 478 23.74 8.03 14.50
C ILE A 478 22.68 7.31 15.32
N ALA A 479 22.28 7.89 16.45
CA ALA A 479 21.21 7.37 17.29
C ALA A 479 20.45 8.51 17.96
N ILE A 480 19.15 8.31 18.18
CA ILE A 480 18.23 9.28 18.79
C ILE A 480 17.51 8.66 19.98
N TRP A 481 17.46 9.43 21.07
CA TRP A 481 16.70 9.16 22.27
C TRP A 481 15.68 10.26 22.52
N VAL A 482 14.47 9.88 22.89
CA VAL A 482 13.37 10.81 23.17
C VAL A 482 12.91 10.62 24.61
N ARG A 483 12.72 11.72 25.33
CA ARG A 483 12.21 11.70 26.71
C ARG A 483 10.81 11.13 26.73
N LYS A 484 10.47 10.30 27.72
CA LYS A 484 9.16 9.64 27.80
C LYS A 484 7.96 10.58 27.71
N SER A 485 8.08 11.80 28.26
CA SER A 485 7.02 12.81 28.19
C SER A 485 6.71 13.28 26.76
N LEU A 486 7.70 13.29 25.86
CA LEU A 486 7.57 13.70 24.46
C LEU A 486 7.36 12.50 23.52
N ARG A 487 7.68 11.28 23.97
CA ARG A 487 7.69 10.06 23.16
C ARG A 487 6.39 9.78 22.39
N LYS A 488 5.23 10.07 23.00
CA LYS A 488 3.91 9.89 22.37
C LYS A 488 3.67 10.79 21.15
N HIS A 489 4.42 11.87 21.04
CA HIS A 489 4.35 12.82 19.92
C HIS A 489 5.48 12.61 18.90
N VAL A 490 6.32 11.57 19.05
CA VAL A 490 7.40 11.27 18.10
C VAL A 490 7.11 9.96 17.37
N GLY A 491 7.13 10.00 16.04
CA GLY A 491 6.83 8.87 15.16
C GLY A 491 7.47 9.00 13.78
N ASP A 492 7.02 8.17 12.83
CA ASP A 492 7.47 8.15 11.42
C ASP A 492 8.99 8.17 11.27
N LEU A 493 9.67 7.37 12.09
CA LEU A 493 11.11 7.21 12.00
C LEU A 493 11.47 6.54 10.68
N ASP A 494 12.44 7.13 10.01
CA ASP A 494 13.07 6.57 8.82
C ASP A 494 14.57 6.84 8.84
N VAL A 495 15.32 6.01 8.13
CA VAL A 495 16.79 6.00 8.20
C VAL A 495 17.38 6.04 6.80
N GLY A 496 18.53 6.68 6.65
CA GLY A 496 19.23 6.80 5.38
C GLY A 496 20.74 6.73 5.55
N ALA A 497 21.46 6.33 4.50
CA ALA A 497 22.91 6.28 4.51
C ALA A 497 23.48 6.55 3.11
N VAL A 498 24.57 7.31 3.04
CA VAL A 498 25.26 7.67 1.78
C VAL A 498 26.76 7.49 1.96
N ALA A 499 27.36 6.58 1.20
CA ALA A 499 28.81 6.34 1.22
C ALA A 499 29.56 7.33 0.31
N CYS A 500 30.57 8.00 0.85
CA CYS A 500 31.45 8.94 0.12
C CYS A 500 32.91 8.47 0.03
N GLY A 501 33.24 7.31 0.61
CA GLY A 501 34.58 6.74 0.59
C GLY A 501 35.03 6.30 -0.79
N LEU A 502 36.01 5.40 -0.86
CA LEU A 502 36.61 4.98 -2.13
C LEU A 502 35.52 4.56 -3.15
N GLY A 503 35.51 5.22 -4.31
CA GLY A 503 34.53 4.97 -5.37
C GLY A 503 33.06 5.25 -5.01
N ARG A 504 32.76 6.01 -3.94
CA ARG A 504 31.41 6.21 -3.38
C ARG A 504 30.73 4.92 -2.89
N ALA A 505 31.52 3.86 -2.64
CA ALA A 505 31.00 2.55 -2.25
C ALA A 505 31.42 2.13 -0.83
N ILE A 506 32.45 2.76 -0.25
CA ILE A 506 32.95 2.41 1.08
C ILE A 506 32.44 3.43 2.12
N GLY A 507 31.82 2.93 3.19
CA GLY A 507 31.23 3.72 4.27
C GLY A 507 32.23 4.30 5.28
N ASN A 508 33.53 4.40 4.98
CA ASN A 508 34.50 5.03 5.90
C ASN A 508 34.43 6.57 5.92
N LYS A 509 33.72 7.13 4.95
CA LYS A 509 33.36 8.53 4.76
C LYS A 509 31.95 8.56 4.18
N GLY A 510 31.17 9.58 4.49
CA GLY A 510 29.78 9.65 4.06
C GLY A 510 28.88 10.34 5.08
N GLY A 511 27.60 10.00 5.03
CA GLY A 511 26.60 10.46 5.97
C GLY A 511 25.61 9.35 6.34
N VAL A 512 25.17 9.35 7.60
CA VAL A 512 24.02 8.57 8.07
C VAL A 512 22.95 9.53 8.57
N GLY A 513 21.72 9.30 8.16
CA GLY A 513 20.59 10.17 8.41
C GLY A 513 19.49 9.47 9.21
N LEU A 514 18.80 10.24 10.05
CA LEU A 514 17.53 9.87 10.67
C LEU A 514 16.50 10.96 10.37
N ARG A 515 15.35 10.55 9.88
CA ARG A 515 14.15 11.38 9.72
C ARG A 515 13.15 10.97 10.78
N LEU A 516 12.54 11.93 11.46
CA LEU A 516 11.47 11.67 12.43
C LEU A 516 10.42 12.75 12.35
N ARG A 517 9.17 12.39 12.68
CA ARG A 517 8.09 13.36 12.86
C ARG A 517 7.94 13.68 14.34
N VAL A 518 8.04 14.95 14.70
CA VAL A 518 7.67 15.45 16.04
C VAL A 518 6.35 16.21 15.91
N PHE A 519 5.33 15.78 16.63
CA PHE A 519 3.93 16.15 16.41
C PHE A 519 3.54 15.90 14.94
N ASP A 520 3.43 16.97 14.14
CA ASP A 520 3.11 16.94 12.72
C ASP A 520 4.21 17.57 11.84
N ARG A 521 5.43 17.76 12.37
CA ARG A 521 6.58 18.36 11.67
C ARG A 521 7.73 17.40 11.43
N ILE A 522 8.37 17.54 10.28
CA ILE A 522 9.44 16.63 9.83
C ILE A 522 10.79 17.21 10.23
N MET A 523 11.57 16.44 11.00
CA MET A 523 12.92 16.78 11.39
C MET A 523 13.92 15.74 10.88
N CYS A 524 15.01 16.21 10.28
CA CYS A 524 16.07 15.37 9.75
C CYS A 524 17.41 15.67 10.42
N PHE A 525 18.13 14.62 10.79
CA PHE A 525 19.42 14.68 11.46
C PHE A 525 20.42 13.88 10.64
N VAL A 526 21.52 14.51 10.22
CA VAL A 526 22.53 13.88 9.37
C VAL A 526 23.90 13.99 10.02
N ASN A 527 24.42 12.85 10.46
CA ASN A 527 25.78 12.72 10.94
C ASN A 527 26.72 12.45 9.77
N CYS A 528 27.76 13.25 9.56
CA CYS A 528 28.73 13.07 8.48
C CYS A 528 30.17 12.83 8.95
N HIS A 529 30.93 12.17 8.08
CA HIS A 529 32.38 12.08 8.14
C HIS A 529 32.93 12.38 6.75
N LEU A 530 33.39 13.61 6.52
CA LEU A 530 33.81 14.09 5.19
C LEU A 530 35.30 13.87 4.94
N ALA A 531 35.74 14.03 3.68
CA ALA A 531 37.13 13.83 3.27
C ALA A 531 38.15 14.58 4.15
N ALA A 532 39.16 13.83 4.62
CA ALA A 532 40.25 14.33 5.45
C ALA A 532 41.35 15.03 4.61
N HIS A 533 42.31 15.63 5.32
CA HIS A 533 43.46 16.41 4.82
C HIS A 533 43.17 17.89 4.49
N LEU A 534 44.18 18.73 4.72
CA LEU A 534 44.09 20.19 4.58
C LEU A 534 43.62 20.61 3.18
N GLU A 535 44.23 20.06 2.13
CA GLU A 535 43.99 20.45 0.73
C GLU A 535 42.67 19.93 0.14
N ALA A 536 41.97 19.02 0.80
CA ALA A 536 40.81 18.32 0.23
C ALA A 536 39.48 19.10 0.33
N VAL A 537 39.52 20.44 0.32
CA VAL A 537 38.34 21.31 0.48
C VAL A 537 37.28 20.99 -0.58
N ASN A 538 37.66 21.02 -1.87
CA ASN A 538 36.74 20.71 -2.96
C ASN A 538 36.13 19.30 -2.85
N ARG A 539 36.87 18.34 -2.26
CA ARG A 539 36.34 17.00 -2.04
C ARG A 539 35.30 16.98 -0.91
N ARG A 540 35.51 17.72 0.18
CA ARG A 540 34.52 17.88 1.26
C ARG A 540 33.23 18.51 0.74
N ASN A 541 33.34 19.55 -0.10
CA ASN A 541 32.19 20.16 -0.74
C ASN A 541 31.43 19.15 -1.60
N ALA A 542 32.15 18.38 -2.42
CA ALA A 542 31.54 17.34 -3.27
C ALA A 542 30.97 16.15 -2.47
N ASP A 543 31.51 15.84 -1.29
CA ASP A 543 30.93 14.85 -0.37
C ASP A 543 29.62 15.39 0.22
N PHE A 544 29.58 16.66 0.66
CA PHE A 544 28.34 17.31 1.11
C PHE A 544 27.26 17.31 0.03
N ASP A 545 27.57 17.79 -1.18
CA ASP A 545 26.60 17.85 -2.28
C ASP A 545 26.03 16.46 -2.61
N HIS A 546 26.88 15.42 -2.58
CA HIS A 546 26.44 14.07 -2.81
C HIS A 546 25.52 13.56 -1.70
N ILE A 547 25.87 13.79 -0.43
CA ILE A 547 25.03 13.42 0.71
C ILE A 547 23.69 14.14 0.61
N TYR A 548 23.70 15.45 0.38
CA TYR A 548 22.47 16.25 0.32
C TYR A 548 21.52 15.80 -0.81
N ARG A 549 22.07 15.43 -1.98
CA ARG A 549 21.29 15.00 -3.15
C ARG A 549 20.88 13.53 -3.14
N THR A 550 21.63 12.67 -2.45
CA THR A 550 21.43 11.22 -2.52
C THR A 550 20.85 10.63 -1.23
N MET A 551 20.84 11.39 -0.12
CA MET A 551 20.19 10.94 1.11
C MET A 551 18.70 10.77 0.85
N SER A 552 18.21 9.54 0.97
CA SER A 552 16.80 9.21 0.87
C SER A 552 16.34 8.38 2.07
N PHE A 553 15.14 8.68 2.52
CA PHE A 553 14.42 8.02 3.59
C PHE A 553 13.31 7.18 2.94
N THR A 554 13.55 5.87 2.92
CA THR A 554 12.85 4.83 2.15
C THR A 554 11.34 4.65 2.43
N ARG A 555 10.76 5.39 3.37
CA ARG A 555 9.33 5.34 3.73
C ARG A 555 8.57 6.64 3.54
N SER A 556 9.19 7.77 3.16
CA SER A 556 8.45 9.05 3.14
C SER A 556 8.81 10.05 2.04
N SER A 557 9.84 9.80 1.24
CA SER A 557 10.36 10.75 0.25
C SER A 557 9.44 11.08 -0.93
N ASN A 558 8.47 10.23 -1.26
CA ASN A 558 7.64 10.43 -2.45
C ASN A 558 6.23 10.97 -2.13
N LEU A 559 5.97 11.49 -0.92
CA LEU A 559 4.60 11.78 -0.45
C LEU A 559 4.20 13.26 -0.39
N LEU A 560 5.09 14.22 -0.67
CA LEU A 560 4.74 15.65 -0.57
C LEU A 560 4.94 16.48 -1.85
N ASN A 561 5.57 15.94 -2.90
CA ASN A 561 5.63 16.61 -4.20
C ASN A 561 5.35 15.62 -5.32
N ASN A 562 4.07 15.46 -5.66
CA ASN A 562 3.61 15.07 -7.00
C ASN A 562 2.10 15.34 -7.11
N ALA A 563 1.73 16.62 -6.93
CA ALA A 563 0.62 17.17 -7.69
C ALA A 563 1.27 17.87 -8.89
N ALA A 564 1.06 17.29 -10.08
CA ALA A 564 1.51 17.71 -11.43
C ALA A 564 2.71 16.91 -12.03
N VAL A 565 2.34 16.09 -13.04
CA VAL A 565 3.09 15.64 -14.24
C VAL A 565 4.21 14.56 -14.15
N GLY A 566 3.83 13.30 -14.39
CA GLY A 566 4.17 12.58 -15.64
C GLY A 566 5.59 12.07 -15.96
N VAL A 567 5.78 10.75 -15.76
CA VAL A 567 6.47 9.74 -16.62
C VAL A 567 8.02 9.58 -16.60
N SER A 568 8.40 8.42 -16.02
CA SER A 568 9.43 7.42 -16.38
C SER A 568 10.94 7.69 -16.19
N SER A 569 11.53 6.79 -15.39
CA SER A 569 12.97 6.55 -15.22
C SER A 569 13.49 5.43 -16.12
N ALA A 570 14.57 5.69 -16.87
CA ALA A 570 15.54 4.69 -17.29
C ALA A 570 16.94 5.33 -17.43
N ALA A 571 17.94 4.66 -16.88
CA ALA A 571 19.32 5.11 -16.79
C ALA A 571 19.96 5.42 -18.16
N GLN A 572 20.86 6.42 -18.20
CA GLN A 572 22.00 6.40 -19.13
C GLN A 572 23.19 7.24 -18.63
N MET A 573 24.30 6.55 -18.37
CA MET A 573 25.64 7.11 -18.46
C MET A 573 26.14 6.95 -19.91
N LEU A 574 26.49 8.05 -20.60
CA LEU A 574 27.77 8.27 -21.32
C LEU A 574 27.72 9.47 -22.30
N ARG A 575 28.68 10.40 -22.08
CA ARG A 575 29.40 11.31 -23.02
C ARG A 575 28.66 12.28 -23.96
N GLY A 576 29.00 13.58 -23.79
CA GLY A 576 29.66 14.36 -24.86
C GLY A 576 28.93 15.57 -25.46
N THR A 577 29.30 16.77 -24.98
CA THR A 577 29.34 18.10 -25.65
C THR A 577 28.06 18.79 -26.20
N ASN A 578 27.94 20.05 -25.75
CA ASN A 578 27.27 21.23 -26.33
C ASN A 578 25.81 21.59 -25.92
N ALA A 579 25.76 22.61 -25.05
CA ALA A 579 24.90 23.80 -25.05
C ALA A 579 23.36 23.69 -24.98
N ALA A 580 22.86 24.15 -23.82
CA ALA A 580 21.68 24.99 -23.61
C ALA A 580 20.28 24.46 -23.96
N ALA A 581 19.61 23.88 -22.97
CA ALA A 581 18.20 24.12 -22.67
C ALA A 581 17.89 23.69 -21.22
N ILE A 582 17.35 24.60 -20.43
CA ILE A 582 16.97 24.42 -19.02
C ILE A 582 15.56 23.83 -18.98
N ASN A 583 15.38 22.65 -18.38
CA ASN A 583 14.10 22.20 -17.83
C ASN A 583 14.32 21.88 -16.35
N SER A 584 13.48 22.46 -15.49
CA SER A 584 13.64 22.52 -14.04
C SER A 584 12.51 21.76 -13.33
N ASP A 585 12.51 20.44 -13.38
CA ASP A 585 11.59 19.62 -12.58
C ASP A 585 12.17 18.21 -12.29
N GLU A 586 13.22 18.17 -11.46
CA GLU A 586 13.64 16.94 -10.78
C GLU A 586 12.98 16.92 -9.38
N GLY A 587 12.33 15.80 -9.03
CA GLY A 587 11.62 15.60 -7.76
C GLY A 587 12.40 16.11 -6.53
N LYS A 588 11.69 16.79 -5.63
CA LYS A 588 12.33 17.49 -4.50
C LYS A 588 13.06 16.50 -3.58
N LEU A 589 14.25 16.90 -3.15
CA LEU A 589 15.11 16.13 -2.25
C LEU A 589 14.49 16.05 -0.84
N ASP A 590 14.51 14.89 -0.18
CA ASP A 590 13.89 14.69 1.15
C ASP A 590 14.34 15.70 2.20
N LEU A 591 15.63 16.04 2.19
CA LEU A 591 16.21 17.02 3.11
C LEU A 591 15.75 18.45 2.82
N ALA A 592 15.30 18.74 1.60
CA ALA A 592 14.71 20.04 1.25
C ALA A 592 13.28 20.18 1.79
N GLU A 593 12.52 19.08 1.87
CA GLU A 593 11.15 19.08 2.38
C GLU A 593 11.03 19.15 3.90
N ALA A 594 12.08 18.78 4.63
CA ALA A 594 12.05 18.78 6.09
C ALA A 594 11.85 20.19 6.66
N ASP A 595 11.06 20.30 7.73
CA ASP A 595 10.85 21.55 8.47
C ASP A 595 12.11 21.99 9.19
N MET A 596 12.87 21.01 9.71
CA MET A 596 14.18 21.23 10.32
C MET A 596 15.19 20.20 9.81
N VAL A 597 16.39 20.66 9.49
CA VAL A 597 17.52 19.80 9.14
C VAL A 597 18.72 20.17 9.97
N ILE A 598 19.37 19.19 10.60
CA ILE A 598 20.61 19.38 11.33
C ILE A 598 21.69 18.50 10.70
N PHE A 599 22.73 19.14 10.19
CA PHE A 599 23.96 18.48 9.77
C PHE A 599 25.00 18.60 10.89
N PHE A 600 25.61 17.50 11.27
CA PHE A 600 26.64 17.49 12.30
C PHE A 600 27.64 16.38 12.05
N GLY A 601 28.79 16.41 12.70
CA GLY A 601 29.81 15.38 12.50
C GLY A 601 31.22 15.91 12.40
N ASP A 602 32.13 15.03 12.00
CA ASP A 602 33.49 15.38 11.59
C ASP A 602 33.49 15.80 10.10
N PHE A 603 33.31 17.10 9.87
CA PHE A 603 33.36 17.67 8.52
C PHE A 603 34.78 17.86 8.01
N ASN A 604 35.80 17.67 8.84
CA ASN A 604 37.21 17.69 8.46
C ASN A 604 37.73 19.00 7.80
N TYR A 605 36.98 20.11 7.83
CA TYR A 605 37.48 21.42 7.43
C TYR A 605 38.57 21.90 8.41
N ARG A 606 39.57 22.60 7.87
CA ARG A 606 40.80 22.95 8.59
C ARG A 606 41.03 24.45 8.61
N LEU A 607 42.06 24.88 9.35
CA LEU A 607 42.58 26.24 9.27
C LEU A 607 43.55 26.39 8.10
N PHE A 608 43.40 27.44 7.29
CA PHE A 608 44.26 27.71 6.14
C PHE A 608 45.19 28.92 6.36
N GLY A 609 46.35 28.91 5.69
CA GLY A 609 47.29 30.04 5.68
C GLY A 609 47.92 30.35 7.05
N ILE A 610 47.98 29.38 7.95
CA ILE A 610 48.54 29.51 9.30
C ILE A 610 49.45 28.31 9.59
N SER A 611 50.57 28.53 10.28
CA SER A 611 51.45 27.47 10.74
C SER A 611 50.93 26.81 12.02
N TYR A 612 51.51 25.66 12.39
CA TYR A 612 51.17 24.98 13.64
C TYR A 612 51.44 25.85 14.87
N ASP A 613 52.61 26.50 14.94
CA ASP A 613 53.04 27.28 16.09
C ASP A 613 52.15 28.54 16.25
N GLU A 614 51.86 29.25 15.15
CA GLU A 614 50.92 30.39 15.18
C GLU A 614 49.51 29.95 15.64
N ALA A 615 49.01 28.82 15.15
CA ALA A 615 47.71 28.30 15.57
C ALA A 615 47.69 27.99 17.07
N ARG A 616 48.77 27.38 17.60
CA ARG A 616 48.94 27.10 19.03
C ARG A 616 48.96 28.39 19.86
N ASP A 617 49.65 29.43 19.38
CA ASP A 617 49.75 30.71 20.06
C ASP A 617 48.40 31.43 20.12
N PHE A 618 47.65 31.49 19.02
CA PHE A 618 46.31 32.09 19.05
C PHE A 618 45.33 31.28 19.92
N VAL A 619 45.45 29.94 19.95
CA VAL A 619 44.65 29.11 20.87
C VAL A 619 45.00 29.40 22.33
N SER A 620 46.29 29.54 22.67
CA SER A 620 46.71 29.82 24.05
C SER A 620 46.24 31.20 24.52
N GLN A 621 46.21 32.18 23.62
CA GLN A 621 45.69 33.53 23.83
C GLN A 621 44.15 33.61 23.75
N ARG A 622 43.46 32.49 23.48
CA ARG A 622 42.00 32.43 23.23
C ARG A 622 41.52 33.40 22.15
N SER A 623 42.39 33.72 21.19
CA SER A 623 42.12 34.62 20.07
C SER A 623 41.36 33.90 18.95
N PHE A 624 40.18 33.38 19.28
CA PHE A 624 39.39 32.55 18.38
C PHE A 624 38.80 33.34 17.20
N ASP A 625 38.59 34.65 17.33
CA ASP A 625 38.16 35.52 16.22
C ASP A 625 39.09 35.39 15.01
N TRP A 626 40.40 35.47 15.25
CA TRP A 626 41.39 35.41 14.19
C TRP A 626 41.43 34.03 13.53
N LEU A 627 41.32 32.96 14.34
CA LEU A 627 41.27 31.59 13.83
C LEU A 627 39.99 31.33 13.00
N ARG A 628 38.85 31.93 13.37
CA ARG A 628 37.58 31.78 12.62
C ARG A 628 37.65 32.39 11.22
N GLU A 629 38.42 33.47 11.02
CA GLU A 629 38.66 34.04 9.68
C GLU A 629 39.51 33.12 8.78
N ARG A 630 40.22 32.16 9.39
CA ARG A 630 41.02 31.16 8.69
C ARG A 630 40.34 29.79 8.62
N ASP A 631 39.08 29.67 9.01
CA ASP A 631 38.31 28.43 8.96
C ASP A 631 37.78 28.18 7.54
N GLN A 632 38.18 27.05 6.93
CA GLN A 632 37.77 26.70 5.58
C GLN A 632 36.24 26.55 5.45
N LEU A 633 35.54 25.97 6.43
CA LEU A 633 34.09 25.78 6.35
C LEU A 633 33.38 27.13 6.27
N ARG A 634 33.73 28.07 7.15
CA ARG A 634 33.16 29.42 7.13
C ARG A 634 33.41 30.15 5.82
N ALA A 635 34.61 30.04 5.24
CA ALA A 635 34.93 30.64 3.95
C ALA A 635 34.09 30.03 2.80
N GLU A 636 33.91 28.71 2.78
CA GLU A 636 33.14 28.01 1.75
C GLU A 636 31.63 28.24 1.90
N MET A 637 31.11 28.35 3.12
CA MET A 637 29.72 28.77 3.38
C MET A 637 29.48 30.23 2.96
N LYS A 638 30.39 31.14 3.32
CA LYS A 638 30.29 32.58 2.95
C LYS A 638 30.31 32.79 1.43
N SER A 639 31.03 31.93 0.71
CA SER A 639 31.05 31.94 -0.76
C SER A 639 29.88 31.17 -1.40
N GLY A 640 28.97 30.61 -0.61
CA GLY A 640 27.77 29.93 -1.08
C GLY A 640 28.03 28.57 -1.74
N LYS A 641 29.17 27.92 -1.45
CA LYS A 641 29.55 26.65 -2.08
C LYS A 641 29.03 25.41 -1.35
N VAL A 642 28.76 25.52 -0.05
CA VAL A 642 28.29 24.41 0.80
C VAL A 642 27.31 24.90 1.85
N PHE A 643 26.43 24.01 2.32
CA PHE A 643 25.48 24.26 3.41
C PHE A 643 24.65 25.55 3.25
N GLN A 644 24.20 25.83 2.02
CA GLN A 644 23.44 27.03 1.70
C GLN A 644 22.15 27.09 2.53
N GLY A 645 21.87 28.26 3.12
CA GLY A 645 20.71 28.48 4.00
C GLY A 645 20.84 27.88 5.40
N MET A 646 21.92 27.17 5.73
CA MET A 646 22.17 26.68 7.08
C MET A 646 22.91 27.71 7.94
N ARG A 647 22.73 27.57 9.25
CA ARG A 647 23.30 28.45 10.27
C ARG A 647 24.16 27.64 11.25
N GLU A 648 25.18 28.30 11.76
CA GLU A 648 26.07 27.79 12.79
C GLU A 648 26.20 28.86 13.89
N ALA A 649 26.23 28.43 15.15
CA ALA A 649 26.52 29.36 16.25
C ALA A 649 27.97 29.82 16.22
N ILE A 650 28.24 30.98 16.83
CA ILE A 650 29.61 31.47 16.98
C ILE A 650 30.39 30.48 17.84
N ILE A 651 31.44 29.89 17.28
CA ILE A 651 32.33 28.96 17.98
C ILE A 651 33.15 29.73 19.02
N ARG A 652 32.92 29.46 20.30
CA ARG A 652 33.62 30.10 21.43
C ARG A 652 34.59 29.16 22.16
N PHE A 653 34.78 27.95 21.65
CA PHE A 653 35.63 26.92 22.22
C PHE A 653 36.89 26.67 21.35
N PRO A 654 37.98 26.16 21.94
CA PRO A 654 39.21 25.81 21.21
C PRO A 654 38.99 24.80 20.05
N PRO A 655 39.88 24.75 19.04
CA PRO A 655 39.86 23.71 18.00
C PRO A 655 39.82 22.30 18.59
N THR A 656 38.93 21.43 18.09
CA THR A 656 38.64 20.11 18.67
C THR A 656 39.57 19.01 18.19
N TYR A 657 40.41 19.30 17.20
CA TYR A 657 41.41 18.43 16.59
C TYR A 657 42.75 19.17 16.49
N LYS A 658 43.94 18.54 16.52
CA LYS A 658 44.23 17.14 16.86
C LYS A 658 44.91 17.08 18.22
N PHE A 659 44.41 16.20 19.09
CA PHE A 659 44.97 15.96 20.41
C PHE A 659 45.73 14.64 20.50
N GLU A 660 46.65 14.55 21.46
CA GLU A 660 47.19 13.30 21.94
C GLU A 660 46.22 12.67 22.95
N ARG A 661 45.99 11.37 22.82
CA ARG A 661 45.06 10.63 23.68
C ARG A 661 45.56 10.58 25.12
N GLY A 662 44.65 10.72 26.08
CA GLY A 662 44.92 10.72 27.51
C GLY A 662 45.58 11.99 28.04
N LYS A 663 45.92 12.98 27.19
CA LYS A 663 46.46 14.27 27.64
C LYS A 663 45.35 15.30 27.87
N PRO A 664 45.17 15.80 29.10
CA PRO A 664 44.16 16.80 29.40
C PRO A 664 44.61 18.22 28.98
N GLY A 665 43.62 19.08 28.75
CA GLY A 665 43.83 20.52 28.54
C GLY A 665 44.49 20.90 27.20
N LEU A 666 44.75 22.20 27.04
CA LEU A 666 45.29 22.78 25.81
C LEU A 666 46.77 22.47 25.56
N GLY A 667 47.46 21.84 26.51
CA GLY A 667 48.81 21.29 26.29
C GLY A 667 48.80 19.96 25.53
N GLY A 668 47.63 19.37 25.32
CA GLY A 668 47.47 18.07 24.68
C GLY A 668 47.40 18.09 23.15
N TYR A 669 47.58 19.24 22.48
CA TYR A 669 47.61 19.25 21.00
C TYR A 669 48.83 18.50 20.47
N ASP A 670 48.68 17.88 19.29
CA ASP A 670 49.66 17.00 18.65
C ASP A 670 51.08 17.57 18.68
N SER A 671 51.94 17.02 19.54
CA SER A 671 53.37 17.35 19.64
C SER A 671 54.26 16.33 18.94
N GLY A 672 53.64 15.37 18.23
CA GLY A 672 54.34 14.35 17.45
C GLY A 672 54.96 14.88 16.16
N GLU A 673 55.66 14.01 15.45
CA GLU A 673 56.44 14.36 14.23
C GLU A 673 55.62 15.05 13.13
N LYS A 674 54.31 14.77 13.06
CA LYS A 674 53.42 15.31 12.01
C LYS A 674 52.89 16.71 12.31
N LYS A 675 53.01 17.20 13.55
CA LYS A 675 52.54 18.50 14.05
C LYS A 675 51.28 19.01 13.34
N ARG A 676 50.16 18.28 13.47
CA ARG A 676 48.92 18.65 12.78
C ARG A 676 48.36 19.96 13.33
N ILE A 677 48.15 20.93 12.44
CA ILE A 677 47.56 22.24 12.80
C ILE A 677 46.20 22.02 13.48
N PRO A 678 45.96 22.64 14.66
CA PRO A 678 44.66 22.62 15.30
C PRO A 678 43.51 23.05 14.38
N ALA A 679 42.37 22.35 14.40
CA ALA A 679 41.22 22.65 13.55
C ALA A 679 39.87 22.34 14.23
N TRP A 680 38.82 23.09 13.85
CA TRP A 680 37.42 22.78 14.18
C TRP A 680 36.84 21.83 13.13
N CYS A 681 37.21 20.55 13.26
CA CYS A 681 36.70 19.48 12.40
C CYS A 681 35.25 19.12 12.75
N ASP A 682 34.91 19.13 14.03
CA ASP A 682 33.66 18.64 14.59
C ASP A 682 32.64 19.79 14.72
N ARG A 683 31.52 19.72 13.97
CA ARG A 683 30.63 20.88 13.75
C ARG A 683 29.15 20.50 13.85
N VAL A 684 28.30 21.51 14.09
CA VAL A 684 26.84 21.38 14.09
C VAL A 684 26.22 22.56 13.38
N LEU A 685 25.50 22.30 12.28
CA LEU A 685 24.80 23.26 11.45
C LEU A 685 23.32 22.89 11.35
N TYR A 686 22.45 23.88 11.20
CA TYR A 686 21.02 23.64 11.08
C TYR A 686 20.32 24.59 10.11
N ARG A 687 19.17 24.13 9.60
CA ARG A 687 18.16 24.91 8.90
C ARG A 687 16.81 24.65 9.57
N ASP A 688 16.01 25.68 9.76
CA ASP A 688 14.60 25.60 10.17
C ASP A 688 13.70 26.22 9.06
N ASN A 689 12.43 26.48 9.34
CA ASN A 689 11.52 27.08 8.35
C ASN A 689 11.67 28.61 8.21
N ARG A 690 12.50 29.27 9.03
CA ARG A 690 12.61 30.73 9.00
C ARG A 690 13.38 31.21 7.79
N SER A 691 12.73 32.04 6.98
CA SER A 691 13.34 32.77 5.87
C SER A 691 14.17 33.97 6.34
N SER A 692 13.86 34.52 7.53
CA SER A 692 14.57 35.65 8.14
C SER A 692 14.68 35.49 9.66
N THR A 693 15.63 36.18 10.28
CA THR A 693 15.89 36.09 11.73
C THR A 693 14.76 36.65 12.60
N THR A 694 13.86 37.46 12.04
CA THR A 694 12.71 38.07 12.73
C THR A 694 11.42 37.29 12.59
N ALA A 695 11.40 36.19 11.81
CA ALA A 695 10.19 35.40 11.62
C ALA A 695 9.80 34.64 12.90
N GLU A 696 8.53 34.74 13.29
CA GLU A 696 7.94 34.07 14.46
C GLU A 696 7.34 32.70 14.11
N CYS A 697 7.24 31.83 15.11
CA CYS A 697 6.67 30.49 14.97
C CYS A 697 5.15 30.56 14.74
N SER A 698 4.70 29.96 13.64
CA SER A 698 3.31 29.91 13.17
C SER A 698 3.11 28.70 12.25
N LEU A 699 1.88 28.35 11.83
CA LEU A 699 1.71 27.21 10.91
C LEU A 699 2.36 27.43 9.53
N GLY A 700 2.55 28.69 9.10
CA GLY A 700 3.32 29.03 7.90
C GLY A 700 4.84 29.04 8.09
N CYS A 701 5.32 29.12 9.33
CA CYS A 701 6.73 28.97 9.71
C CYS A 701 6.82 28.02 10.92
N PRO A 702 6.59 26.72 10.70
CA PRO A 702 6.18 25.80 11.77
C PRO A 702 7.27 25.43 12.74
N VAL A 703 8.55 25.46 12.34
CA VAL A 703 9.66 25.19 13.23
C VAL A 703 10.61 26.38 13.25
N VAL A 704 10.85 26.88 14.45
CA VAL A 704 11.76 27.97 14.75
C VAL A 704 12.75 27.47 15.79
N ALA A 705 14.03 27.39 15.43
CA ALA A 705 15.07 26.88 16.31
C ALA A 705 16.13 27.93 16.60
N SER A 706 16.58 28.03 17.85
CA SER A 706 17.70 28.86 18.27
C SER A 706 18.74 28.02 19.01
N ILE A 707 20.01 28.39 18.89
CA ILE A 707 21.09 27.71 19.62
C ILE A 707 21.28 28.42 20.96
N ILE A 708 21.10 27.69 22.06
CA ILE A 708 21.31 28.20 23.42
C ILE A 708 22.66 27.78 24.01
N GLN A 709 23.27 26.73 23.47
CA GLN A 709 24.59 26.26 23.91
C GLN A 709 25.34 25.64 22.72
N TYR A 710 26.62 25.98 22.56
CA TYR A 710 27.49 25.34 21.58
C TYR A 710 28.92 25.22 22.11
N GLU A 711 29.34 24.01 22.46
CA GLU A 711 30.53 23.74 23.28
C GLU A 711 31.32 22.53 22.78
N GLY A 712 32.65 22.59 22.95
CA GLY A 712 33.53 21.43 22.88
C GLY A 712 33.90 20.95 24.28
N CYS A 713 33.77 19.66 24.54
CA CYS A 713 34.07 19.01 25.83
C CYS A 713 35.58 18.74 25.93
N MET A 714 36.35 19.74 26.36
CA MET A 714 37.82 19.69 26.39
C MET A 714 38.37 18.77 27.48
N GLU A 715 37.54 18.39 28.44
CA GLU A 715 37.83 17.51 29.59
C GLU A 715 37.92 16.04 29.16
N VAL A 716 37.33 15.68 28.03
CA VAL A 716 37.32 14.32 27.48
C VAL A 716 38.64 14.07 26.72
N THR A 717 39.30 12.94 26.97
CA THR A 717 40.69 12.71 26.49
C THR A 717 40.89 11.39 25.75
N GLU A 718 39.84 10.57 25.62
CA GLU A 718 39.88 9.21 25.08
C GLU A 718 40.16 9.15 23.57
N SER A 719 39.90 10.25 22.85
CA SER A 719 40.13 10.40 21.42
C SER A 719 41.09 11.56 21.13
N ASP A 720 41.68 11.54 19.93
CA ASP A 720 42.40 12.67 19.35
C ASP A 720 41.47 13.80 18.88
N HIS A 721 40.16 13.59 18.99
CA HIS A 721 39.12 14.63 18.88
C HIS A 721 38.41 14.86 20.22
N LYS A 722 37.92 16.09 20.42
CA LYS A 722 37.04 16.46 21.53
C LYS A 722 35.58 16.36 21.10
N PRO A 723 34.67 15.76 21.91
CA PRO A 723 33.25 15.78 21.62
C PRO A 723 32.74 17.21 21.52
N VAL A 724 31.76 17.43 20.65
CA VAL A 724 31.05 18.71 20.52
C VAL A 724 29.58 18.47 20.81
N ARG A 725 28.94 19.41 21.52
CA ARG A 725 27.50 19.40 21.78
C ARG A 725 26.89 20.76 21.47
N CYS A 726 25.69 20.72 20.91
CA CYS A 726 24.89 21.89 20.57
C CYS A 726 23.48 21.68 21.10
N LYS A 727 23.00 22.60 21.93
CA LYS A 727 21.64 22.58 22.48
C LYS A 727 20.79 23.62 21.76
N PHE A 728 19.66 23.16 21.24
CA PHE A 728 18.66 23.96 20.56
C PHE A 728 17.45 24.16 21.46
N ASP A 729 16.92 25.38 21.46
CA ASP A 729 15.56 25.68 21.90
C ASP A 729 14.68 25.73 20.64
N VAL A 730 13.64 24.89 20.60
CA VAL A 730 12.81 24.71 19.41
C VAL A 730 11.37 25.07 19.75
N GLU A 731 10.86 26.09 19.08
CA GLU A 731 9.45 26.43 19.05
C GLU A 731 8.79 25.76 17.84
N LEU A 732 7.73 25.01 18.09
CA LEU A 732 7.02 24.22 17.08
C LEU A 732 5.53 24.58 17.08
N ALA A 733 5.00 25.00 15.94
CA ALA A 733 3.57 25.19 15.74
C ALA A 733 2.97 23.95 15.05
N HIS A 734 1.95 23.35 15.66
CA HIS A 734 1.23 22.20 15.12
C HIS A 734 -0.29 22.37 15.19
N ILE A 735 -1.00 21.54 14.44
CA ILE A 735 -2.46 21.50 14.47
C ILE A 735 -2.92 20.55 15.58
N ASP A 736 -3.81 21.03 16.45
CA ASP A 736 -4.68 20.21 17.29
C ASP A 736 -5.77 19.59 16.42
N ARG A 737 -5.56 18.34 16.03
CA ARG A 737 -6.43 17.65 15.08
C ARG A 737 -7.83 17.41 15.64
N SER A 738 -7.96 17.24 16.97
CA SER A 738 -9.25 17.04 17.63
C SER A 738 -10.11 18.31 17.52
N VAL A 739 -9.56 19.46 17.89
CA VAL A 739 -10.28 20.74 17.79
C VAL A 739 -10.56 21.10 16.34
N ARG A 740 -9.59 20.90 15.43
CA ARG A 740 -9.81 21.11 13.99
C ARG A 740 -10.95 20.24 13.45
N ARG A 741 -11.07 18.98 13.90
CA ARG A 741 -12.14 18.06 13.50
C ARG A 741 -13.50 18.49 14.04
N GLN A 742 -13.56 18.99 15.28
CA GLN A 742 -14.79 19.55 15.84
C GLN A 742 -15.25 20.76 15.03
N GLU A 743 -14.34 21.67 14.68
CA GLU A 743 -14.66 22.82 13.84
C GLU A 743 -15.07 22.41 12.42
N PHE A 744 -14.41 21.42 11.83
CA PHE A 744 -14.84 20.83 10.55
C PHE A 744 -16.27 20.31 10.64
N GLY A 745 -16.59 19.53 11.69
CA GLY A 745 -17.94 18.99 11.89
C GLY A 745 -18.99 20.09 12.08
N ASN A 746 -18.65 21.12 12.84
CA ASN A 746 -19.51 22.29 13.06
C ASN A 746 -19.80 23.03 11.75
N ILE A 747 -18.80 23.24 10.90
CA ILE A 747 -18.97 23.85 9.58
C ILE A 747 -19.85 22.96 8.70
N PHE A 748 -19.51 21.67 8.62
CA PHE A 748 -20.20 20.71 7.77
C PHE A 748 -21.70 20.60 8.11
N GLN A 749 -22.05 20.66 9.40
CA GLN A 749 -23.44 20.54 9.87
C GLN A 749 -24.24 21.85 9.81
N ASN A 750 -23.60 23.01 9.99
CA ASN A 750 -24.32 24.28 10.14
C ASN A 750 -24.28 25.17 8.90
N ASN A 751 -23.46 24.85 7.89
CA ASN A 751 -23.37 25.64 6.68
C ASN A 751 -24.46 25.27 5.67
N ASP A 752 -25.38 26.19 5.42
CA ASP A 752 -26.53 25.92 4.53
C ASP A 752 -26.14 25.70 3.06
N ARG A 753 -25.00 26.25 2.60
CA ARG A 753 -24.49 25.97 1.25
C ARG A 753 -23.99 24.53 1.14
N ILE A 754 -23.32 24.02 2.18
CA ILE A 754 -22.90 22.60 2.23
C ILE A 754 -24.14 21.70 2.24
N LYS A 755 -25.16 22.01 3.04
CA LYS A 755 -26.43 21.25 3.04
C LYS A 755 -27.08 21.22 1.67
N SER A 756 -27.19 22.36 0.99
CA SER A 756 -27.74 22.44 -0.38
C SER A 756 -26.97 21.55 -1.37
N ILE A 757 -25.63 21.57 -1.33
CA ILE A 757 -24.82 20.71 -2.21
C ILE A 757 -25.01 19.23 -1.86
N LEU A 758 -25.12 18.89 -0.58
CA LEU A 758 -25.40 17.52 -0.17
C LEU A 758 -26.80 17.07 -0.63
N GLU A 759 -27.81 17.93 -0.56
CA GLU A 759 -29.15 17.67 -1.09
C GLU A 759 -29.11 17.40 -2.61
N GLU A 760 -28.35 18.19 -3.37
CA GLU A 760 -28.14 17.97 -4.81
C GLU A 760 -27.51 16.59 -5.12
N LEU A 761 -26.67 16.04 -4.23
CA LEU A 761 -26.10 14.70 -4.41
C LEU A 761 -27.12 13.56 -4.25
N HIS A 762 -28.32 13.82 -3.71
CA HIS A 762 -29.41 12.83 -3.66
C HIS A 762 -30.19 12.77 -5.00
N TYR A 763 -29.85 13.61 -5.98
CA TYR A 763 -30.46 13.56 -7.31
C TYR A 763 -30.17 12.24 -8.02
N ILE A 764 -31.26 11.59 -8.48
CA ILE A 764 -31.22 10.39 -9.32
C ILE A 764 -31.76 10.78 -10.71
N PRO A 765 -30.95 10.64 -11.77
CA PRO A 765 -31.36 10.86 -13.15
C PRO A 765 -32.67 10.14 -13.52
N GLU A 766 -33.47 10.77 -14.39
CA GLU A 766 -34.67 10.15 -14.91
C GLU A 766 -34.33 8.95 -15.82
N THR A 767 -34.96 7.81 -15.54
CA THR A 767 -34.71 6.54 -16.23
C THR A 767 -36.01 5.80 -16.51
N ASP A 768 -36.07 5.13 -17.66
CA ASP A 768 -37.21 4.29 -18.07
C ASP A 768 -36.80 2.82 -18.14
N VAL A 769 -37.66 1.94 -17.62
CA VAL A 769 -37.55 0.48 -17.76
C VAL A 769 -38.66 0.00 -18.68
N SER A 770 -38.34 -0.80 -19.70
CA SER A 770 -39.27 -1.15 -20.78
C SER A 770 -40.49 -1.98 -20.36
N THR A 771 -40.39 -2.73 -19.26
CA THR A 771 -41.50 -3.53 -18.73
C THR A 771 -41.33 -3.80 -17.24
N THR A 772 -42.44 -4.07 -16.56
CA THR A 772 -42.48 -4.58 -15.18
C THR A 772 -42.83 -6.07 -15.11
N GLN A 773 -43.12 -6.70 -16.25
CA GLN A 773 -43.46 -8.12 -16.36
C GLN A 773 -42.74 -8.77 -17.54
N ILE A 774 -42.18 -9.94 -17.30
CA ILE A 774 -41.51 -10.79 -18.28
C ILE A 774 -42.10 -12.19 -18.17
N VAL A 775 -42.55 -12.74 -19.29
CA VAL A 775 -42.99 -14.13 -19.39
C VAL A 775 -42.02 -14.86 -20.33
N LEU A 776 -41.38 -15.92 -19.82
CA LEU A 776 -40.45 -16.76 -20.59
C LEU A 776 -41.11 -18.12 -20.85
N GLN A 777 -41.03 -18.61 -22.09
CA GLN A 777 -41.45 -19.97 -22.46
C GLN A 777 -40.22 -20.79 -22.89
N ASN A 778 -39.90 -21.89 -22.21
CA ASN A 778 -38.76 -22.77 -22.56
C ASN A 778 -37.42 -21.98 -22.67
N GLN A 779 -36.59 -22.18 -23.70
CA GLN A 779 -35.30 -21.48 -23.92
C GLN A 779 -35.45 -20.02 -24.43
N ASP A 780 -36.57 -19.36 -24.13
CA ASP A 780 -36.82 -18.00 -24.56
C ASP A 780 -35.83 -17.00 -23.95
N THR A 781 -35.49 -15.99 -24.77
CA THR A 781 -34.68 -14.83 -24.38
C THR A 781 -35.53 -13.57 -24.49
N PHE A 782 -35.69 -12.85 -23.39
CA PHE A 782 -36.33 -11.54 -23.37
C PHE A 782 -35.29 -10.43 -23.30
N SER A 783 -35.46 -9.35 -24.07
CA SER A 783 -34.60 -8.16 -24.01
C SER A 783 -35.28 -7.06 -23.19
N LEU A 784 -34.82 -6.87 -21.96
CA LEU A 784 -35.23 -5.79 -21.07
C LEU A 784 -34.39 -4.55 -21.36
N LYS A 785 -35.03 -3.41 -21.64
CA LYS A 785 -34.33 -2.16 -21.97
C LYS A 785 -34.43 -1.16 -20.83
N ILE A 786 -33.29 -0.64 -20.39
CA ILE A 786 -33.19 0.47 -19.43
C ILE A 786 -32.66 1.69 -20.18
N SER A 787 -33.39 2.80 -20.18
CA SER A 787 -33.01 4.02 -20.91
C SER A 787 -32.68 5.14 -19.92
N ASN A 788 -31.54 5.80 -20.12
CA ASN A 788 -31.15 7.01 -19.41
C ASN A 788 -31.71 8.24 -20.12
N ARG A 789 -32.56 9.02 -19.44
CA ARG A 789 -33.16 10.26 -19.97
C ARG A 789 -32.39 11.51 -19.59
N SER A 790 -31.34 11.40 -18.77
CA SER A 790 -30.45 12.52 -18.50
C SER A 790 -29.58 12.83 -19.70
N ARG A 791 -29.41 14.13 -19.95
CA ARG A 791 -28.56 14.70 -21.01
C ARG A 791 -27.11 14.88 -20.58
N GLU A 792 -26.84 14.82 -19.28
CA GLU A 792 -25.53 15.16 -18.71
C GLU A 792 -24.95 13.99 -17.90
N ASP A 793 -25.78 13.28 -17.13
CA ASP A 793 -25.30 12.32 -16.15
C ASP A 793 -25.26 10.89 -16.67
N LYS A 794 -24.18 10.18 -16.29
CA LYS A 794 -24.11 8.72 -16.39
C LYS A 794 -24.93 8.08 -15.28
N VAL A 795 -25.64 7.01 -15.62
CA VAL A 795 -26.44 6.20 -14.69
C VAL A 795 -25.79 4.84 -14.50
N LEU A 796 -25.75 4.37 -13.26
CA LEU A 796 -25.35 3.01 -12.92
C LEU A 796 -26.60 2.18 -12.63
N PHE A 797 -26.66 0.96 -13.16
CA PHE A 797 -27.72 0.01 -12.84
C PHE A 797 -27.14 -1.29 -12.27
N GLN A 798 -27.90 -1.93 -11.39
CA GLN A 798 -27.60 -3.26 -10.87
C GLN A 798 -28.92 -4.04 -10.69
N LEU A 799 -28.98 -5.24 -11.23
CA LEU A 799 -30.08 -6.18 -11.09
C LEU A 799 -29.76 -7.19 -9.99
N THR A 800 -30.70 -7.37 -9.08
CA THR A 800 -30.62 -8.38 -8.02
C THR A 800 -31.92 -9.17 -7.94
N CYS A 801 -31.88 -10.35 -7.34
CA CYS A 801 -33.03 -11.22 -7.17
C CYS A 801 -33.57 -11.10 -5.74
N CYS A 802 -34.85 -10.71 -5.58
CA CYS A 802 -35.47 -10.57 -4.26
C CYS A 802 -35.87 -11.90 -3.60
N GLY A 803 -35.95 -12.98 -4.37
CA GLY A 803 -36.31 -14.32 -3.88
C GLY A 803 -37.17 -15.11 -4.87
N ARG A 804 -37.32 -16.41 -4.62
CA ARG A 804 -38.11 -17.35 -5.44
C ARG A 804 -39.47 -17.62 -4.80
N SER A 805 -40.50 -17.84 -5.63
CA SER A 805 -41.73 -18.51 -5.21
C SER A 805 -42.17 -19.60 -6.22
N PRO A 806 -42.67 -20.76 -5.77
CA PRO A 806 -43.44 -21.65 -6.64
C PRO A 806 -44.78 -20.98 -6.98
N ALA A 807 -45.14 -20.92 -8.26
CA ALA A 807 -46.45 -20.39 -8.65
C ALA A 807 -47.56 -21.25 -8.03
N LYS A 808 -48.43 -20.65 -7.21
CA LYS A 808 -49.67 -21.29 -6.71
C LYS A 808 -50.83 -20.90 -7.63
N GLU A 809 -51.71 -21.85 -7.94
CA GLU A 809 -52.90 -21.62 -8.78
C GLU A 809 -53.98 -20.77 -8.10
N ASP A 810 -53.95 -20.65 -6.75
CA ASP A 810 -54.88 -19.84 -5.97
C ASP A 810 -54.17 -18.58 -5.46
N GLY A 811 -54.64 -17.37 -5.85
CA GLY A 811 -54.02 -16.06 -5.65
C GLY A 811 -53.78 -15.57 -4.20
N GLN A 812 -53.24 -16.39 -3.31
CA GLN A 812 -52.61 -15.99 -2.06
C GLN A 812 -51.19 -15.47 -2.29
N ALA A 813 -50.83 -14.40 -1.58
CA ALA A 813 -49.51 -13.78 -1.64
C ALA A 813 -48.39 -14.81 -1.36
N SER A 814 -47.44 -14.89 -2.27
CA SER A 814 -46.28 -15.78 -2.21
C SER A 814 -45.27 -15.28 -1.18
N GLU A 815 -44.85 -16.13 -0.23
CA GLU A 815 -43.69 -15.84 0.63
C GLU A 815 -42.39 -16.04 -0.18
N TYR A 816 -41.71 -14.94 -0.48
CA TYR A 816 -40.45 -14.95 -1.22
C TYR A 816 -39.28 -15.24 -0.28
N HIS A 817 -38.48 -16.26 -0.60
CA HIS A 817 -37.29 -16.63 0.17
C HIS A 817 -36.03 -16.05 -0.52
N PRO A 818 -35.20 -15.23 0.18
CA PRO A 818 -34.00 -14.63 -0.41
C PRO A 818 -32.89 -15.66 -0.67
N ARG A 819 -32.24 -15.60 -1.84
CA ARG A 819 -31.09 -16.45 -2.23
C ARG A 819 -29.73 -15.80 -1.97
N GLY A 820 -29.47 -15.50 -0.70
CA GLY A 820 -28.42 -14.55 -0.32
C GLY A 820 -28.71 -13.18 -0.96
N SER A 821 -27.81 -12.22 -0.78
CA SER A 821 -28.05 -10.84 -1.22
C SER A 821 -28.29 -10.64 -2.72
N PHE A 822 -27.92 -11.61 -3.56
CA PHE A 822 -27.76 -11.38 -5.00
C PHE A 822 -28.10 -12.58 -5.91
N GLY A 823 -28.44 -13.76 -5.37
CA GLY A 823 -28.44 -14.99 -6.17
C GLY A 823 -29.61 -15.11 -7.16
N PHE A 824 -29.36 -14.97 -8.46
CA PHE A 824 -30.31 -15.43 -9.47
C PHE A 824 -30.57 -16.93 -9.27
N PRO A 825 -31.82 -17.40 -9.47
CA PRO A 825 -32.08 -18.83 -9.42
C PRO A 825 -31.38 -19.53 -10.58
N ARG A 826 -30.98 -20.81 -10.41
CA ARG A 826 -30.19 -21.56 -11.40
C ARG A 826 -30.82 -21.66 -12.79
N TRP A 827 -32.14 -21.52 -12.92
CA TRP A 827 -32.85 -21.56 -14.19
C TRP A 827 -32.88 -20.21 -14.93
N LEU A 828 -32.52 -19.11 -14.25
CA LEU A 828 -32.56 -17.76 -14.80
C LEU A 828 -31.14 -17.22 -15.03
N GLU A 829 -30.89 -16.73 -16.23
CA GLU A 829 -29.69 -15.96 -16.56
C GLU A 829 -30.07 -14.50 -16.84
N VAL A 830 -29.29 -13.57 -16.30
CA VAL A 830 -29.45 -12.13 -16.52
C VAL A 830 -28.09 -11.54 -16.89
N THR A 831 -27.95 -11.07 -18.13
CA THR A 831 -26.66 -10.59 -18.64
C THR A 831 -26.86 -9.35 -19.53
N PRO A 832 -26.18 -8.21 -19.27
CA PRO A 832 -25.39 -7.92 -18.06
C PRO A 832 -26.30 -7.61 -16.86
N ALA A 833 -25.95 -8.09 -15.67
CA ALA A 833 -26.71 -7.76 -14.46
C ALA A 833 -26.28 -6.44 -13.79
N ALA A 834 -25.24 -5.76 -14.27
CA ALA A 834 -24.91 -4.39 -13.86
C ALA A 834 -24.15 -3.66 -14.96
N GLY A 835 -24.10 -2.33 -14.91
CA GLY A 835 -23.34 -1.54 -15.87
C GLY A 835 -23.59 -0.03 -15.79
N ILE A 836 -23.00 0.69 -16.74
CA ILE A 836 -23.13 2.16 -16.89
C ILE A 836 -23.88 2.49 -18.18
N ILE A 837 -24.87 3.37 -18.09
CA ILE A 837 -25.61 3.94 -19.22
C ILE A 837 -25.19 5.40 -19.36
N LYS A 838 -24.64 5.75 -20.52
CA LYS A 838 -24.27 7.14 -20.85
C LYS A 838 -25.52 8.01 -21.04
N PRO A 839 -25.38 9.35 -21.03
CA PRO A 839 -26.48 10.26 -21.31
C PRO A 839 -27.18 9.94 -22.64
N ASP A 840 -28.51 10.03 -22.65
CA ASP A 840 -29.38 9.76 -23.81
C ASP A 840 -29.17 8.38 -24.48
N GLN A 841 -28.65 7.39 -23.74
CA GLN A 841 -28.46 6.02 -24.20
C GLN A 841 -29.35 5.02 -23.46
N ALA A 842 -29.37 3.78 -23.95
CA ALA A 842 -30.07 2.68 -23.30
C ALA A 842 -29.18 1.43 -23.25
N ALA A 843 -29.33 0.65 -22.18
CA ALA A 843 -28.75 -0.68 -22.06
C ALA A 843 -29.82 -1.73 -22.38
N GLU A 844 -29.40 -2.78 -23.09
CA GLU A 844 -30.19 -3.99 -23.32
C GLU A 844 -29.69 -5.10 -22.38
N ILE A 845 -30.61 -5.67 -21.61
CA ILE A 845 -30.36 -6.73 -20.65
C ILE A 845 -31.10 -7.98 -21.14
N LEU A 846 -30.36 -9.05 -21.37
CA LEU A 846 -30.92 -10.34 -21.78
C LEU A 846 -31.33 -11.12 -20.54
N VAL A 847 -32.61 -11.48 -20.48
CA VAL A 847 -33.21 -12.32 -19.43
C VAL A 847 -33.60 -13.65 -20.08
N ARG A 848 -32.92 -14.72 -19.69
CA ARG A 848 -33.01 -16.04 -20.36
C ARG A 848 -33.35 -17.16 -19.40
N HIS A 849 -34.20 -18.08 -19.85
CA HIS A 849 -34.40 -19.35 -19.16
C HIS A 849 -33.45 -20.40 -19.74
N GLU A 850 -32.77 -21.12 -18.86
CA GLU A 850 -31.79 -22.15 -19.19
C GLU A 850 -32.15 -23.44 -18.46
N ASP A 851 -32.25 -24.54 -19.21
CA ASP A 851 -32.58 -25.86 -18.66
C ASP A 851 -31.35 -26.42 -17.93
N SER A 852 -31.45 -26.63 -16.62
CA SER A 852 -30.39 -27.26 -15.85
C SER A 852 -30.37 -28.78 -16.09
N GLN A 853 -29.81 -29.24 -17.22
CA GLN A 853 -29.37 -30.64 -17.32
C GLN A 853 -27.97 -30.76 -16.70
N SER A 854 -27.87 -31.19 -15.44
CA SER A 854 -26.60 -31.71 -14.94
C SER A 854 -26.43 -33.16 -15.41
N LEU A 855 -25.57 -33.35 -16.40
CA LEU A 855 -24.92 -34.63 -16.65
C LEU A 855 -23.92 -34.86 -15.49
N GLY A 856 -24.30 -35.56 -14.41
CA GLY A 856 -23.32 -35.86 -13.37
C GLY A 856 -23.76 -36.41 -12.02
N ASP A 857 -25.04 -36.41 -11.64
CA ASP A 857 -25.45 -36.99 -10.35
C ASP A 857 -25.97 -38.43 -10.52
N SER A 858 -25.05 -39.35 -10.80
CA SER A 858 -25.27 -40.77 -10.55
C SER A 858 -24.12 -41.32 -9.71
N VAL A 859 -24.34 -41.38 -8.40
CA VAL A 859 -23.63 -42.29 -7.51
C VAL A 859 -24.69 -43.23 -6.92
N ASP A 860 -24.47 -44.53 -7.09
CA ASP A 860 -25.27 -45.65 -6.58
C ASP A 860 -26.71 -45.85 -7.09
N GLY A 861 -26.90 -45.86 -8.42
CA GLY A 861 -27.83 -46.80 -9.08
C GLY A 861 -29.32 -46.81 -8.66
N ILE A 862 -29.80 -45.80 -7.94
CA ILE A 862 -31.21 -45.66 -7.55
C ILE A 862 -31.67 -44.27 -7.98
N PRO A 863 -32.61 -44.15 -8.95
CA PRO A 863 -33.19 -42.86 -9.29
C PRO A 863 -34.06 -42.41 -8.11
N GLN A 864 -33.57 -41.48 -7.29
CA GLN A 864 -34.47 -40.73 -6.40
C GLN A 864 -35.35 -39.83 -7.26
N SER A 865 -36.66 -39.93 -7.04
CA SER A 865 -37.73 -39.27 -7.74
C SER A 865 -37.64 -37.73 -7.63
N TRP A 866 -36.88 -37.10 -8.51
CA TRP A 866 -36.86 -35.64 -8.75
C TRP A 866 -37.43 -35.27 -10.14
N TRP A 867 -38.29 -36.11 -10.70
CA TRP A 867 -38.98 -35.91 -11.99
C TRP A 867 -40.12 -34.85 -11.94
N SER A 868 -40.05 -33.83 -11.08
CA SER A 868 -41.22 -32.97 -10.76
C SER A 868 -40.94 -31.47 -10.61
N GLU A 869 -39.69 -30.99 -10.59
CA GLU A 869 -39.42 -29.55 -10.47
C GLU A 869 -39.35 -28.79 -11.80
N ASP A 870 -39.06 -29.46 -12.93
CA ASP A 870 -38.94 -28.81 -14.24
C ASP A 870 -40.25 -28.67 -15.02
N THR A 871 -41.36 -29.16 -14.47
CA THR A 871 -42.69 -29.11 -15.10
C THR A 871 -43.63 -28.09 -14.46
N ARG A 872 -43.14 -27.23 -13.55
CA ARG A 872 -43.94 -26.25 -12.82
C ARG A 872 -43.60 -24.82 -13.22
N ASP A 873 -44.60 -23.94 -13.21
CA ASP A 873 -44.42 -22.50 -13.36
C ASP A 873 -43.56 -21.95 -12.22
N LYS A 874 -42.56 -21.14 -12.58
CA LYS A 874 -41.58 -20.55 -11.66
C LYS A 874 -41.72 -19.03 -11.69
N GLU A 875 -41.69 -18.36 -10.53
CA GLU A 875 -41.74 -16.90 -10.45
C GLU A 875 -40.58 -16.34 -9.61
N VAL A 876 -40.05 -15.20 -10.04
CA VAL A 876 -39.01 -14.44 -9.35
C VAL A 876 -39.20 -12.94 -9.58
N ILE A 877 -38.87 -12.14 -8.57
CA ILE A 877 -38.84 -10.68 -8.65
C ILE A 877 -37.41 -10.21 -8.84
N LEU A 878 -37.15 -9.54 -9.96
CA LEU A 878 -35.91 -8.81 -10.20
C LEU A 878 -36.05 -7.38 -9.68
N MET A 879 -35.08 -6.96 -8.86
CA MET A 879 -34.92 -5.58 -8.42
C MET A 879 -33.85 -4.90 -9.26
N ILE A 880 -34.22 -3.83 -9.94
CA ILE A 880 -33.28 -2.98 -10.67
C ILE A 880 -32.99 -1.77 -9.79
N SER A 881 -31.77 -1.69 -9.25
CA SER A 881 -31.27 -0.54 -8.52
C SER A 881 -30.56 0.40 -9.48
N ILE A 882 -31.01 1.65 -9.53
CA ILE A 882 -30.51 2.70 -10.41
C ILE A 882 -29.92 3.81 -9.56
N LYS A 883 -28.65 4.15 -9.79
CA LYS A 883 -27.92 5.19 -9.06
C LYS A 883 -27.30 6.20 -10.01
N SER A 884 -27.16 7.44 -9.55
CA SER A 884 -26.25 8.40 -10.18
C SER A 884 -24.79 8.00 -9.94
N SER A 885 -23.88 8.38 -10.82
CA SER A 885 -22.44 8.24 -10.60
C SER A 885 -21.91 8.97 -9.36
N GLN A 886 -22.64 9.96 -8.86
CA GLN A 886 -22.24 10.77 -7.72
C GLN A 886 -23.15 10.57 -6.48
N SER A 887 -24.30 9.92 -6.64
CA SER A 887 -25.25 9.71 -5.54
C SER A 887 -24.99 8.40 -4.80
N THR A 888 -25.34 8.39 -3.52
CA THR A 888 -25.43 7.15 -2.73
C THR A 888 -26.84 6.57 -2.67
N GLU A 889 -27.85 7.35 -3.04
CA GLU A 889 -29.22 6.87 -3.13
C GLU A 889 -29.45 6.07 -4.41
N ALA A 890 -30.42 5.17 -4.35
CA ALA A 890 -30.86 4.39 -5.50
C ALA A 890 -32.37 4.47 -5.67
N ARG A 891 -32.81 4.60 -6.92
CA ARG A 891 -34.18 4.32 -7.31
C ARG A 891 -34.28 2.83 -7.62
N THR A 892 -35.30 2.17 -7.10
CA THR A 892 -35.52 0.75 -7.34
C THR A 892 -36.75 0.51 -8.21
N HIS A 893 -36.64 -0.40 -9.17
CA HIS A 893 -37.75 -0.86 -10.00
C HIS A 893 -37.92 -2.37 -9.84
N GLN A 894 -39.17 -2.83 -9.81
CA GLN A 894 -39.52 -4.25 -9.71
C GLN A 894 -39.94 -4.80 -11.07
N VAL A 895 -39.37 -5.94 -11.45
CA VAL A 895 -39.75 -6.69 -12.65
C VAL A 895 -40.09 -8.12 -12.26
N HIS A 896 -41.34 -8.51 -12.49
CA HIS A 896 -41.81 -9.88 -12.28
C HIS A 896 -41.42 -10.75 -13.45
N VAL A 897 -40.71 -11.85 -13.20
CA VAL A 897 -40.32 -12.82 -14.21
C VAL A 897 -41.02 -14.14 -13.92
N ARG A 898 -41.88 -14.57 -14.85
CA ARG A 898 -42.58 -15.85 -14.79
C ARG A 898 -42.09 -16.76 -15.92
N HIS A 899 -41.67 -17.97 -15.57
CA HIS A 899 -41.50 -19.05 -16.51
C HIS A 899 -42.78 -19.88 -16.55
N SER A 900 -43.35 -20.08 -17.75
CA SER A 900 -44.53 -20.92 -17.96
C SER A 900 -44.18 -22.14 -18.80
N PHE A 901 -44.40 -23.33 -18.24
CA PHE A 901 -44.08 -24.59 -18.93
C PHE A 901 -45.20 -24.99 -19.90
N THR A 902 -44.88 -25.14 -21.20
CA THR A 902 -45.81 -25.62 -22.23
C THR A 902 -45.38 -26.99 -22.78
N PRO A 903 -46.17 -28.06 -22.60
CA PRO A 903 -45.80 -29.42 -23.01
C PRO A 903 -45.58 -29.65 -24.52
N ASP A 904 -46.08 -28.77 -25.39
CA ASP A 904 -46.12 -29.01 -26.84
C ASP A 904 -44.79 -28.77 -27.59
N ALA A 905 -43.78 -28.18 -26.96
CA ALA A 905 -42.49 -27.87 -27.62
C ALA A 905 -41.54 -29.07 -27.74
N VAL A 906 -41.74 -30.15 -26.96
CA VAL A 906 -40.80 -31.30 -26.90
C VAL A 906 -41.03 -32.31 -28.04
N ARG A 907 -42.15 -32.23 -28.78
CA ARG A 907 -42.51 -33.24 -29.81
C ARG A 907 -41.89 -33.05 -31.20
N VAL A 908 -41.22 -31.93 -31.50
CA VAL A 908 -40.74 -31.65 -32.86
C VAL A 908 -39.30 -32.13 -33.13
N ASN A 909 -38.46 -32.32 -32.10
CA ASN A 909 -37.03 -32.62 -32.31
C ASN A 909 -36.62 -34.10 -32.17
N SER A 910 -37.54 -35.06 -31.97
CA SER A 910 -37.18 -36.48 -31.72
C SER A 910 -37.38 -37.44 -32.90
N LYS A 911 -37.67 -36.95 -34.11
CA LYS A 911 -37.71 -37.80 -35.32
C LYS A 911 -36.86 -37.21 -36.44
N ASN A 912 -35.55 -37.47 -36.41
CA ASN A 912 -34.76 -37.82 -37.59
C ASN A 912 -33.28 -38.05 -37.23
N SER A 913 -32.90 -39.29 -36.95
CA SER A 913 -31.59 -39.81 -37.36
C SER A 913 -31.53 -41.33 -37.15
N ARG A 914 -31.86 -42.11 -38.19
CA ARG A 914 -31.27 -43.44 -38.46
C ARG A 914 -31.70 -43.94 -39.85
N SER A 915 -30.80 -43.74 -40.83
CA SER A 915 -30.20 -44.79 -41.68
C SER A 915 -30.08 -44.45 -43.17
N ASN A 916 -28.80 -44.43 -43.59
CA ASN A 916 -28.17 -44.92 -44.81
C ASN A 916 -28.66 -44.58 -46.22
N GLN A 917 -27.68 -44.06 -46.96
CA GLN A 917 -27.23 -44.40 -48.33
C GLN A 917 -28.28 -44.44 -49.46
N GLY A 918 -28.03 -43.62 -50.50
CA GLY A 918 -28.54 -43.89 -51.84
C GLY A 918 -28.69 -42.65 -52.73
N SER A 919 -28.05 -42.70 -53.88
CA SER A 919 -27.92 -41.71 -54.96
C SER A 919 -29.21 -41.08 -55.55
N SER A 920 -29.06 -39.83 -56.00
CA SER A 920 -29.59 -39.18 -57.23
C SER A 920 -30.98 -39.56 -57.79
N HIS A 921 -31.86 -38.55 -57.98
CA HIS A 921 -32.21 -37.97 -59.29
C HIS A 921 -33.46 -37.05 -59.24
N HIS A 922 -33.43 -36.02 -60.09
CA HIS A 922 -34.54 -35.13 -60.48
C HIS A 922 -35.78 -35.88 -61.00
N ARG A 923 -37.00 -35.31 -60.81
CA ARG A 923 -37.78 -34.50 -61.80
C ARG A 923 -39.32 -34.68 -61.65
N SER A 924 -40.02 -33.53 -61.61
CA SER A 924 -41.35 -33.18 -62.16
C SER A 924 -42.53 -34.17 -62.17
N ALA A 925 -43.73 -33.70 -61.77
CA ALA A 925 -44.84 -33.44 -62.71
C ALA A 925 -46.07 -32.81 -62.03
N LEU A 926 -46.73 -31.95 -62.82
CA LEU A 926 -47.99 -31.22 -62.62
C LEU A 926 -49.22 -32.11 -62.31
N LYS A 927 -50.26 -31.48 -61.72
CA LYS A 927 -51.60 -31.38 -62.35
C LYS A 927 -52.51 -30.31 -61.70
N HIS A 928 -53.04 -29.42 -62.55
CA HIS A 928 -54.22 -28.54 -62.37
C HIS A 928 -55.51 -29.37 -62.14
N VAL A 929 -56.62 -28.86 -61.59
CA VAL A 929 -57.66 -27.90 -62.10
C VAL A 929 -58.65 -27.70 -60.90
N GLY A 930 -59.34 -26.58 -60.61
CA GLY A 930 -60.03 -25.62 -61.48
C GLY A 930 -60.68 -24.42 -60.77
N ASN A 931 -61.16 -23.50 -61.62
CA ASN A 931 -61.74 -22.18 -61.38
C ASN A 931 -63.23 -22.18 -60.98
N THR A 932 -63.68 -21.11 -60.29
CA THR A 932 -64.65 -20.06 -60.71
C THR A 932 -65.41 -19.51 -59.49
N SER A 933 -65.12 -18.27 -59.06
CA SER A 933 -65.85 -17.00 -59.32
C SER A 933 -66.98 -16.67 -58.34
N ASN A 934 -66.88 -15.54 -57.63
CA ASN A 934 -67.94 -14.52 -57.72
C ASN A 934 -67.45 -13.12 -57.31
N LYS A 935 -68.09 -12.12 -57.92
CA LYS A 935 -67.75 -10.70 -58.02
C LYS A 935 -68.35 -9.82 -56.91
N MET A 936 -67.70 -8.67 -56.72
CA MET A 936 -68.22 -7.30 -56.45
C MET A 936 -69.02 -7.01 -55.18
N LYS A 937 -68.51 -6.05 -54.38
CA LYS A 937 -69.12 -4.71 -54.19
C LYS A 937 -68.12 -3.73 -53.55
N ASP A 938 -67.91 -2.62 -54.24
CA ASP A 938 -67.37 -1.35 -53.70
C ASP A 938 -68.43 -0.66 -52.84
N HIS A 939 -68.03 -0.01 -51.73
CA HIS A 939 -68.31 1.42 -51.47
C HIS A 939 -67.63 1.96 -50.19
N GLN A 940 -66.82 3.01 -50.42
CA GLN A 940 -66.71 4.29 -49.68
C GLN A 940 -66.11 4.36 -48.25
N ASN A 941 -64.87 4.87 -48.21
CA ASN A 941 -64.37 6.10 -47.57
C ASN A 941 -65.03 6.63 -46.27
N ILE A 942 -64.17 6.89 -45.25
CA ILE A 942 -63.81 8.21 -44.62
C ILE A 942 -62.89 7.88 -43.42
N ARG A 943 -61.56 8.07 -43.50
CA ARG A 943 -60.73 9.21 -43.04
C ARG A 943 -60.96 9.65 -41.57
N VAL A 944 -60.04 9.33 -40.64
CA VAL A 944 -58.90 10.15 -40.11
C VAL A 944 -59.17 10.46 -38.61
N PRO A 945 -58.19 10.75 -37.74
CA PRO A 945 -56.72 10.60 -37.80
C PRO A 945 -56.18 9.42 -36.98
#